data_AF-A0A7C3M157-F1
#
_entry.id   AF-A0A7C3M157-F1
#
_cell.length_a   1.000
_cell.length_b   1.000
_cell.length_c   1.000
_cell.angle_alpha   90.00
_cell.angle_beta   90.00
_cell.angle_gamma   90.00
#
_symmetry.space_group_name_H-M   'P 1'
#
loop_
_entity.id
_entity.type
_entity.pdbx_description
1 polymer ?
#
loop_
_entity_poly.entity_id
_entity_poly.type
_entity_poly.pdbx_seq_one_letter_code
_entity_poly.pdbx_strand_id
1 'polypeptide(L)'
;NRSVRVEFSDWPTYLKESRTGSGYNSSVYFVQDGNISINFGLYDVNQYNDSINPTYVTNLISNGSGIDNNTASIVSSSYRDTGLNSRFKDYDGVDGNGSVFITDLNASDIGTVWGKGFQSSYQRMFISSVLWRHAGFALGNPGRIYVLDYSKSPTKLIGSFDLSGLGSVDRSKNSDYILDKNITAPSVDFDAYAKIGKISYGDLDFDNNTQLIWTINLNEKKIISLDANASDINLIKSSAKSYPILLGTPVCIGGTLRPWGLGIHKDKGYLGSVCDASISKNPGDLKAYVSEFNLTNPSILKTVLSIDMDYDRKTLADGVQGLQTFQPWSDERHDGFVNLDYHNQPILSDIDFDEKGNMYLAFLDRFALQVGNQNYAKKLGARYLLERVQGYGEIFKVCNSDGNFSLEGTGSCPMGRNRNGDRDFFDDKGGDTNANPIGGALAILTGSNQVLATSGDPHPKGKYGTTYWTTNGVQTFNTSTGEIDNWYAHLYSGDRRYTGKSVGLGDIELLTNRAPIELGDRIWEDRNNDGKQNVDEPGIGNVLVQLLKNNQVISEVRTDSKGYYLFSNGINNNARLGQKFNIELLSPKNKYIIRIPNIRGTNRQNELINKELTLVNQGEGIHPDLNDNDANIQTNNAEIIVNPLDIKYGENNHSFDFGFSVAGVVLGTTVCQEMLVSDDAQNANPNVATTVIDVLGNDTGSKSGQTIKFLSNVDGERLWSTSEDNITSITTYDTLTVVGEGTWSVINNQVSFTALNTFDGRIPTPVYYIIQGGDECTIGTRYSNVGRIVINTPCTCPEYETKSVSIFNVFMITLLLLLTILIAKLDLKKEF
;
A
#
# COMPACT_ATOMS: atom_id res chain seq x y z
N ASN A 1 8.19 12.18 39.06
CA ASN A 1 7.22 12.20 37.94
C ASN A 1 7.73 13.15 36.89
N ARG A 2 8.59 12.64 36.01
CA ARG A 2 9.08 13.37 34.84
C ARG A 2 8.13 13.06 33.69
N SER A 3 7.69 14.07 32.92
CA SER A 3 6.99 13.80 31.67
C SER A 3 8.01 13.39 30.61
N VAL A 4 7.66 12.46 29.72
CA VAL A 4 8.47 12.03 28.58
C VAL A 4 7.66 12.08 27.28
N ARG A 5 8.34 12.42 26.18
CA ARG A 5 7.85 12.28 24.80
C ARG A 5 8.33 10.92 24.29
N VAL A 6 7.42 10.13 23.73
CA VAL A 6 7.72 8.81 23.14
C VAL A 6 7.32 8.86 21.67
N GLU A 7 8.28 8.55 20.81
CA GLU A 7 8.09 8.48 19.36
C GLU A 7 8.23 7.02 18.92
N PHE A 8 7.24 6.52 18.19
CA PHE A 8 7.31 5.23 17.52
C PHE A 8 7.76 5.44 16.08
N SER A 9 8.70 4.63 15.60
CA SER A 9 9.23 4.69 14.24
C SER A 9 9.83 3.35 13.80
N ASP A 10 10.43 3.30 12.60
CA ASP A 10 11.18 2.15 12.05
C ASP A 10 10.42 0.81 12.01
N TRP A 11 9.09 0.86 11.82
CA TRP A 11 8.30 -0.34 11.62
C TRP A 11 8.50 -0.94 10.22
N PRO A 12 8.23 -2.25 10.03
CA PRO A 12 8.33 -2.89 8.73
C PRO A 12 7.53 -2.18 7.64
N THR A 13 8.08 -2.10 6.43
CA THR A 13 7.51 -1.31 5.32
C THR A 13 6.13 -1.77 4.82
N TYR A 14 5.73 -3.01 5.13
CA TYR A 14 4.41 -3.55 4.82
C TYR A 14 3.34 -3.13 5.85
N LEU A 15 3.74 -2.54 6.98
CA LEU A 15 2.83 -2.03 8.00
C LEU A 15 2.64 -0.53 7.85
N LYS A 16 1.42 -0.09 8.18
CA LYS A 16 0.99 1.30 8.23
C LYS A 16 0.55 1.65 9.64
N GLU A 17 0.73 2.93 9.98
CA GLU A 17 0.20 3.51 11.20
C GLU A 17 -1.31 3.27 11.28
N SER A 18 -1.81 2.75 12.41
CA SER A 18 -3.24 2.47 12.55
C SER A 18 -4.06 3.75 12.63
N ARG A 19 -5.38 3.61 12.48
CA ARG A 19 -6.32 4.72 12.66
C ARG A 19 -6.39 5.14 14.12
N THR A 20 -6.65 6.43 14.35
CA THR A 20 -6.95 7.00 15.67
C THR A 20 -8.08 6.23 16.35
N GLY A 21 -7.90 5.92 17.63
CA GLY A 21 -8.81 5.10 18.44
C GLY A 21 -8.91 5.57 19.89
N SER A 22 -9.55 4.76 20.75
CA SER A 22 -9.77 5.15 22.15
C SER A 22 -8.50 5.13 23.03
N GLY A 23 -7.48 4.37 22.63
CA GLY A 23 -6.18 4.27 23.29
C GLY A 23 -5.00 4.62 22.38
N TYR A 24 -5.27 5.20 21.22
CA TYR A 24 -4.28 5.50 20.19
C TYR A 24 -4.62 6.84 19.51
N ASN A 25 -3.68 7.79 19.44
CA ASN A 25 -3.86 9.04 18.69
C ASN A 25 -2.90 9.09 17.50
N SER A 26 -1.59 9.15 17.77
CA SER A 26 -0.54 9.21 16.76
C SER A 26 0.68 8.38 17.19
N SER A 27 1.72 8.37 16.37
CA SER A 27 3.04 7.82 16.69
C SER A 27 3.78 8.59 17.79
N VAL A 28 3.24 9.73 18.25
CA VAL A 28 3.85 10.59 19.28
C VAL A 28 2.98 10.64 20.55
N TYR A 29 3.59 10.31 21.69
CA TYR A 29 2.93 10.29 23.01
C TYR A 29 3.60 11.20 24.02
N PHE A 30 2.78 11.90 24.81
CA PHE A 30 3.19 12.68 25.97
C PHE A 30 2.68 12.00 27.24
N VAL A 31 3.57 11.38 28.00
CA VAL A 31 3.20 10.54 29.16
C VAL A 31 4.08 10.80 30.37
N GLN A 32 3.65 10.30 31.52
CA GLN A 32 4.51 10.27 32.71
C GLN A 32 5.49 9.10 32.63
N ASP A 33 6.71 9.34 33.07
CA ASP A 33 7.73 8.32 33.29
C ASP A 33 7.17 7.17 34.15
N GLY A 34 7.47 5.93 33.75
CA GLY A 34 6.92 4.71 34.33
C GLY A 34 5.54 4.27 33.81
N ASN A 35 4.95 4.97 32.84
CA ASN A 35 3.69 4.53 32.22
C ASN A 35 3.93 3.30 31.32
N ILE A 36 3.30 2.17 31.68
CA ILE A 36 3.40 0.90 30.96
C ILE A 36 2.23 0.65 30.00
N SER A 37 1.32 1.61 29.85
CA SER A 37 0.08 1.47 29.07
C SER A 37 0.11 2.25 27.74
N ILE A 38 1.31 2.46 27.18
CA ILE A 38 1.49 3.07 25.86
C ILE A 38 1.43 1.97 24.80
N ASN A 39 0.50 2.09 23.86
CA ASN A 39 0.33 1.13 22.78
C ASN A 39 0.35 1.87 21.45
N PHE A 40 1.13 1.38 20.49
CA PHE A 40 1.17 1.89 19.13
C PHE A 40 0.56 0.85 18.19
N GLY A 41 -0.45 1.25 17.44
CA GLY A 41 -1.17 0.37 16.53
C GLY A 41 -0.55 0.40 15.13
N LEU A 42 -0.31 -0.78 14.57
CA LEU A 42 0.08 -0.96 13.17
C LEU A 42 -0.90 -1.92 12.49
N TYR A 43 -1.03 -1.83 11.17
CA TYR A 43 -1.81 -2.78 10.40
C TYR A 43 -1.23 -2.98 9.00
N ASP A 44 -1.54 -4.13 8.39
CA ASP A 44 -1.23 -4.41 7.00
C ASP A 44 -2.47 -4.10 6.14
N VAL A 45 -2.29 -3.30 5.08
CA VAL A 45 -3.37 -2.95 4.15
C VAL A 45 -3.89 -4.18 3.41
N ASN A 46 -3.03 -5.19 3.17
CA ASN A 46 -3.44 -6.46 2.57
C ASN A 46 -4.43 -7.24 3.45
N GLN A 47 -4.41 -7.01 4.76
CA GLN A 47 -5.27 -7.70 5.72
C GLN A 47 -6.43 -6.81 6.24
N TYR A 48 -6.57 -5.59 5.69
CA TYR A 48 -7.61 -4.68 6.15
C TYR A 48 -9.01 -5.21 5.83
N ASN A 49 -9.81 -5.39 6.87
CA ASN A 49 -11.22 -5.69 6.77
C ASN A 49 -11.97 -5.15 7.99
N ASP A 50 -13.05 -4.42 7.76
CA ASP A 50 -13.93 -3.85 8.78
C ASP A 50 -15.34 -4.46 8.76
N SER A 51 -15.56 -5.51 7.95
CA SER A 51 -16.82 -6.26 7.88
C SER A 51 -16.68 -7.66 8.50
N ILE A 52 -17.57 -8.01 9.43
CA ILE A 52 -17.64 -9.37 9.98
C ILE A 52 -18.38 -10.38 9.07
N ASN A 53 -18.86 -9.89 7.92
CA ASN A 53 -19.61 -10.67 6.94
C ASN A 53 -19.35 -10.08 5.53
N PRO A 54 -18.11 -10.13 5.03
CA PRO A 54 -17.82 -9.63 3.69
C PRO A 54 -18.53 -10.48 2.63
N THR A 55 -18.53 -9.98 1.41
CA THR A 55 -18.90 -10.79 0.24
C THR A 55 -17.65 -11.51 -0.23
N TYR A 56 -17.77 -12.79 -0.58
CA TYR A 56 -16.71 -13.48 -1.33
C TYR A 56 -17.16 -13.70 -2.77
N VAL A 57 -16.20 -13.79 -3.67
CA VAL A 57 -16.39 -14.08 -5.08
C VAL A 57 -15.73 -15.41 -5.39
N THR A 58 -16.44 -16.26 -6.14
CA THR A 58 -15.87 -17.46 -6.76
C THR A 58 -16.38 -17.57 -8.19
N ASN A 59 -15.97 -18.61 -8.91
CA ASN A 59 -16.48 -18.88 -10.25
C ASN A 59 -17.12 -20.26 -10.35
N LEU A 60 -18.10 -20.39 -11.24
CA LEU A 60 -18.76 -21.63 -11.62
C LEU A 60 -18.28 -22.03 -13.02
N ILE A 61 -17.75 -23.23 -13.18
CA ILE A 61 -17.29 -23.70 -14.50
C ILE A 61 -18.45 -24.29 -15.31
N SER A 62 -18.80 -23.59 -16.38
CA SER A 62 -19.85 -24.00 -17.33
C SER A 62 -19.31 -24.95 -18.39
N ASN A 63 -20.10 -25.95 -18.75
CA ASN A 63 -19.80 -26.93 -19.77
C ASN A 63 -20.04 -26.35 -21.19
N GLY A 64 -19.31 -26.88 -22.18
CA GLY A 64 -19.49 -26.55 -23.58
C GLY A 64 -18.79 -25.26 -24.02
N SER A 65 -19.34 -24.62 -25.03
CA SER A 65 -18.79 -23.39 -25.62
C SER A 65 -18.72 -22.27 -24.58
N GLY A 66 -17.61 -21.53 -24.56
CA GLY A 66 -17.52 -20.25 -23.83
C GLY A 66 -18.19 -19.09 -24.58
N ILE A 67 -18.48 -19.27 -25.87
CA ILE A 67 -19.13 -18.28 -26.74
C ILE A 67 -20.65 -18.46 -26.65
N ASP A 68 -21.39 -17.35 -26.51
CA ASP A 68 -22.86 -17.29 -26.39
C ASP A 68 -23.43 -18.08 -25.19
N ASN A 69 -22.62 -18.32 -24.16
CA ASN A 69 -22.99 -19.10 -23.00
C ASN A 69 -23.49 -18.23 -21.83
N ASN A 70 -24.82 -18.20 -21.63
CA ASN A 70 -25.47 -17.33 -20.64
C ASN A 70 -25.55 -17.95 -19.23
N THR A 71 -24.83 -19.01 -18.92
CA THR A 71 -24.76 -19.50 -17.54
C THR A 71 -23.95 -18.57 -16.66
N ALA A 72 -24.33 -18.43 -15.39
CA ALA A 72 -23.52 -17.75 -14.39
C ALA A 72 -22.11 -18.36 -14.36
N SER A 73 -21.09 -17.50 -14.42
CA SER A 73 -19.66 -17.88 -14.35
C SER A 73 -18.99 -17.21 -13.16
N ILE A 74 -19.08 -15.89 -13.00
CA ILE A 74 -18.60 -15.23 -11.76
C ILE A 74 -19.80 -15.02 -10.84
N VAL A 75 -19.67 -15.46 -9.60
CA VAL A 75 -20.73 -15.36 -8.60
C VAL A 75 -20.21 -14.83 -7.28
N SER A 76 -21.05 -14.05 -6.61
CA SER A 76 -20.77 -13.49 -5.30
C SER A 76 -21.82 -13.91 -4.28
N SER A 77 -21.37 -14.20 -3.06
CA SER A 77 -22.21 -14.63 -1.94
C SER A 77 -21.72 -14.03 -0.64
N SER A 78 -22.59 -13.98 0.36
CA SER A 78 -22.20 -13.51 1.69
C SER A 78 -21.36 -14.57 2.40
N TYR A 79 -20.30 -14.17 3.11
CA TYR A 79 -19.43 -15.08 3.86
C TYR A 79 -20.20 -15.97 4.86
N ARG A 80 -21.32 -15.46 5.41
CA ARG A 80 -22.19 -16.19 6.33
C ARG A 80 -23.38 -16.89 5.68
N ASP A 81 -23.49 -16.90 4.35
CA ASP A 81 -24.51 -17.70 3.67
C ASP A 81 -24.36 -19.17 4.07
N THR A 82 -25.49 -19.87 4.18
CA THR A 82 -25.52 -21.25 4.67
C THR A 82 -26.60 -22.07 3.99
N GLY A 83 -26.41 -23.39 3.93
CA GLY A 83 -27.40 -24.33 3.42
C GLY A 83 -27.31 -24.62 1.91
N LEU A 84 -28.30 -25.36 1.41
CA LEU A 84 -28.46 -25.58 -0.03
C LEU A 84 -29.16 -24.36 -0.64
N ASN A 85 -28.53 -23.76 -1.64
CA ASN A 85 -29.10 -22.64 -2.38
C ASN A 85 -30.53 -22.93 -2.84
N SER A 86 -31.44 -21.99 -2.56
CA SER A 86 -32.89 -22.13 -2.77
C SER A 86 -33.34 -22.20 -4.24
N ARG A 87 -32.45 -21.97 -5.21
CA ARG A 87 -32.72 -22.28 -6.64
C ARG A 87 -32.75 -23.78 -6.92
N PHE A 88 -32.14 -24.59 -6.07
CA PHE A 88 -31.99 -26.01 -6.29
C PHE A 88 -32.85 -26.81 -5.33
N LYS A 89 -33.22 -28.00 -5.80
CA LYS A 89 -33.79 -29.05 -4.98
C LYS A 89 -32.70 -30.03 -4.62
N ASP A 90 -32.86 -30.63 -3.47
CA ASP A 90 -32.09 -31.76 -3.01
C ASP A 90 -32.37 -33.01 -3.89
N TYR A 91 -31.67 -34.12 -3.64
CA TYR A 91 -31.90 -35.38 -4.37
C TYR A 91 -33.33 -35.95 -4.21
N ASP A 92 -33.99 -35.66 -3.09
CA ASP A 92 -35.33 -36.14 -2.76
C ASP A 92 -36.46 -35.18 -3.24
N GLY A 93 -36.09 -34.08 -3.91
CA GLY A 93 -37.00 -33.07 -4.44
C GLY A 93 -37.40 -31.94 -3.47
N VAL A 94 -36.83 -31.90 -2.26
CA VAL A 94 -37.02 -30.86 -1.24
C VAL A 94 -36.27 -29.59 -1.66
N ASP A 95 -36.94 -28.44 -1.52
CA ASP A 95 -36.34 -27.15 -1.87
C ASP A 95 -35.21 -26.76 -0.90
N GLY A 96 -34.11 -26.26 -1.45
CA GLY A 96 -33.06 -25.60 -0.68
C GLY A 96 -33.59 -24.37 0.06
N ASN A 97 -32.97 -24.03 1.19
CA ASN A 97 -33.36 -22.90 2.04
C ASN A 97 -32.28 -21.82 2.17
N GLY A 98 -31.13 -22.00 1.52
CA GLY A 98 -30.03 -21.05 1.51
C GLY A 98 -30.26 -19.88 0.57
N SER A 99 -29.48 -18.82 0.78
CA SER A 99 -29.45 -17.64 -0.09
C SER A 99 -29.17 -18.03 -1.54
N VAL A 100 -29.60 -17.17 -2.46
CA VAL A 100 -29.25 -17.28 -3.88
C VAL A 100 -28.05 -16.37 -4.13
N PHE A 101 -26.94 -16.94 -4.60
CA PHE A 101 -25.78 -16.16 -5.03
C PHE A 101 -26.15 -15.12 -6.10
N ILE A 102 -25.40 -14.03 -6.14
CA ILE A 102 -25.50 -13.01 -7.19
C ILE A 102 -24.65 -13.48 -8.37
N THR A 103 -25.19 -13.36 -9.59
CA THR A 103 -24.43 -13.56 -10.82
C THR A 103 -23.78 -12.26 -11.23
N ASP A 104 -22.47 -12.16 -11.12
CA ASP A 104 -21.70 -10.98 -11.51
C ASP A 104 -21.40 -10.97 -13.02
N LEU A 105 -21.04 -12.12 -13.59
CA LEU A 105 -20.79 -12.31 -15.03
C LEU A 105 -21.23 -13.69 -15.51
N ASN A 106 -21.54 -13.78 -16.81
CA ASN A 106 -21.84 -15.03 -17.48
C ASN A 106 -20.60 -15.66 -18.12
N ALA A 107 -20.69 -16.94 -18.48
CA ALA A 107 -19.62 -17.65 -19.19
C ALA A 107 -19.29 -17.03 -20.55
N SER A 108 -20.25 -16.39 -21.21
CA SER A 108 -20.06 -15.61 -22.45
C SER A 108 -19.13 -14.41 -22.28
N ASP A 109 -19.01 -13.88 -21.07
CA ASP A 109 -18.20 -12.69 -20.80
C ASP A 109 -16.73 -13.07 -20.55
N ILE A 110 -16.50 -14.24 -19.93
CA ILE A 110 -15.20 -14.57 -19.34
C ILE A 110 -14.69 -15.99 -19.64
N GLY A 111 -15.57 -16.95 -19.90
CA GLY A 111 -15.20 -18.36 -20.12
C GLY A 111 -14.66 -19.03 -18.87
N THR A 112 -13.58 -19.82 -19.05
CA THR A 112 -12.92 -20.57 -17.97
C THR A 112 -11.80 -19.76 -17.31
N VAL A 113 -11.88 -19.64 -15.99
CA VAL A 113 -10.96 -18.86 -15.15
C VAL A 113 -10.64 -19.59 -13.85
N TRP A 114 -9.54 -19.20 -13.21
CA TRP A 114 -9.16 -19.64 -11.88
C TRP A 114 -8.73 -18.44 -11.03
N GLY A 115 -7.46 -18.02 -11.11
CA GLY A 115 -6.83 -17.12 -10.13
C GLY A 115 -7.48 -15.75 -10.06
N LYS A 116 -7.63 -15.21 -8.84
CA LYS A 116 -8.30 -13.96 -8.52
C LYS A 116 -7.51 -13.17 -7.50
N GLY A 117 -7.31 -11.89 -7.79
CA GLY A 117 -6.72 -10.94 -6.86
C GLY A 117 -7.57 -9.69 -6.77
N PHE A 118 -7.93 -9.30 -5.55
CA PHE A 118 -8.74 -8.11 -5.31
C PHE A 118 -7.94 -6.87 -4.88
N GLN A 119 -8.07 -5.83 -5.69
CA GLN A 119 -7.55 -4.50 -5.41
C GLN A 119 -8.59 -3.69 -4.63
N SER A 120 -8.45 -3.63 -3.32
CA SER A 120 -9.40 -2.95 -2.43
C SER A 120 -9.44 -1.44 -2.67
N SER A 121 -8.30 -0.82 -2.99
CA SER A 121 -8.15 0.61 -3.26
C SER A 121 -9.11 1.13 -4.34
N TYR A 122 -9.15 0.45 -5.49
CA TYR A 122 -10.01 0.81 -6.62
C TYR A 122 -11.29 -0.02 -6.69
N GLN A 123 -11.45 -1.01 -5.81
CA GLN A 123 -12.53 -2.02 -5.84
C GLN A 123 -12.56 -2.72 -7.21
N ARG A 124 -11.40 -3.22 -7.64
CA ARG A 124 -11.26 -3.97 -8.89
C ARG A 124 -10.82 -5.39 -8.60
N MET A 125 -11.38 -6.34 -9.33
CA MET A 125 -10.94 -7.73 -9.29
C MET A 125 -10.25 -8.09 -10.60
N PHE A 126 -9.09 -8.72 -10.50
CA PHE A 126 -8.34 -9.25 -11.62
C PHE A 126 -8.51 -10.76 -11.64
N ILE A 127 -8.90 -11.32 -12.79
CA ILE A 127 -9.22 -12.75 -12.91
C ILE A 127 -8.46 -13.35 -14.09
N SER A 128 -7.69 -14.41 -13.85
CA SER A 128 -6.86 -15.07 -14.88
C SER A 128 -7.61 -16.25 -15.54
N SER A 129 -7.46 -16.38 -16.86
CA SER A 129 -7.99 -17.51 -17.62
C SER A 129 -7.20 -18.79 -17.35
N VAL A 130 -7.89 -19.92 -17.23
CA VAL A 130 -7.27 -21.24 -17.05
C VAL A 130 -7.90 -22.27 -17.98
N LEU A 131 -7.07 -23.13 -18.55
CA LEU A 131 -7.54 -24.23 -19.40
C LEU A 131 -8.33 -25.25 -18.57
N TRP A 132 -9.52 -25.55 -19.07
CA TRP A 132 -10.38 -26.60 -18.55
C TRP A 132 -10.85 -27.50 -19.68
N ARG A 133 -10.84 -28.82 -19.50
CA ARG A 133 -11.35 -29.73 -20.53
C ARG A 133 -12.87 -29.72 -20.53
N HIS A 134 -13.48 -29.62 -21.72
CA HIS A 134 -14.93 -29.50 -21.94
C HIS A 134 -15.55 -28.14 -21.62
N ALA A 135 -14.75 -27.13 -21.28
CA ALA A 135 -15.24 -25.77 -21.10
C ALA A 135 -14.42 -24.77 -21.92
N GLY A 136 -15.12 -23.88 -22.61
CA GLY A 136 -14.53 -22.97 -23.57
C GLY A 136 -14.13 -21.61 -22.99
N PHE A 137 -13.11 -20.99 -23.58
CA PHE A 137 -12.80 -19.58 -23.34
C PHE A 137 -13.82 -18.70 -24.06
N ALA A 138 -14.26 -17.60 -23.45
CA ALA A 138 -15.20 -16.65 -24.07
C ALA A 138 -14.66 -16.05 -25.37
N LEU A 139 -13.35 -15.81 -25.43
CA LEU A 139 -12.67 -15.19 -26.57
C LEU A 139 -11.73 -16.16 -27.31
N GLY A 140 -11.93 -17.47 -27.11
CA GLY A 140 -11.26 -18.54 -27.86
C GLY A 140 -9.76 -18.74 -27.59
N ASN A 141 -9.13 -17.96 -26.70
CA ASN A 141 -7.70 -18.05 -26.41
C ASN A 141 -7.44 -18.33 -24.91
N PRO A 142 -6.34 -19.04 -24.58
CA PRO A 142 -6.04 -19.51 -23.23
C PRO A 142 -5.37 -18.49 -22.31
N GLY A 143 -5.28 -17.22 -22.70
CA GLY A 143 -4.34 -16.29 -22.10
C GLY A 143 -4.85 -14.88 -21.86
N ARG A 144 -5.89 -14.73 -21.04
CA ARG A 144 -6.43 -13.42 -20.64
C ARG A 144 -6.45 -13.19 -19.14
N ILE A 145 -6.29 -11.91 -18.79
CA ILE A 145 -6.64 -11.36 -17.48
C ILE A 145 -7.82 -10.42 -17.69
N TYR A 146 -8.88 -10.65 -16.94
CA TYR A 146 -10.12 -9.88 -16.94
C TYR A 146 -10.15 -8.93 -15.75
N VAL A 147 -10.77 -7.77 -15.94
CA VAL A 147 -10.86 -6.73 -14.91
C VAL A 147 -12.33 -6.40 -14.65
N LEU A 148 -12.79 -6.67 -13.43
CA LEU A 148 -14.13 -6.34 -12.97
C LEU A 148 -14.07 -5.11 -12.06
N ASP A 149 -15.09 -4.26 -12.14
CA ASP A 149 -15.30 -3.10 -11.27
C ASP A 149 -16.44 -3.41 -10.29
N TYR A 150 -16.07 -3.48 -8.99
CA TYR A 150 -16.96 -3.67 -7.85
C TYR A 150 -17.26 -2.36 -7.11
N SER A 151 -16.79 -1.20 -7.60
CA SER A 151 -17.06 0.10 -6.98
C SER A 151 -18.54 0.52 -7.06
N LYS A 152 -19.34 -0.12 -7.90
CA LYS A 152 -20.76 0.15 -8.14
C LYS A 152 -21.53 -1.16 -8.35
N SER A 153 -22.81 -1.14 -8.00
CA SER A 153 -23.76 -2.19 -8.32
C SER A 153 -24.66 -1.76 -9.49
N PRO A 154 -24.90 -2.60 -10.52
CA PRO A 154 -24.35 -3.94 -10.69
C PRO A 154 -22.86 -3.93 -11.06
N THR A 155 -22.16 -5.01 -10.69
CA THR A 155 -20.76 -5.31 -11.08
C THR A 155 -20.60 -5.24 -12.59
N LYS A 156 -19.45 -4.74 -13.08
CA LYS A 156 -19.19 -4.63 -14.53
C LYS A 156 -17.83 -5.19 -14.92
N LEU A 157 -17.79 -5.96 -16.01
CA LEU A 157 -16.55 -6.21 -16.73
C LEU A 157 -16.11 -4.93 -17.44
N ILE A 158 -15.00 -4.34 -17.01
CA ILE A 158 -14.48 -3.09 -17.59
C ILE A 158 -13.45 -3.32 -18.70
N GLY A 159 -12.90 -4.53 -18.79
CA GLY A 159 -12.11 -4.97 -19.94
C GLY A 159 -11.26 -6.19 -19.64
N SER A 160 -10.40 -6.55 -20.59
CA SER A 160 -9.46 -7.66 -20.45
C SER A 160 -8.30 -7.52 -21.43
N PHE A 161 -7.19 -8.17 -21.12
CA PHE A 161 -5.96 -8.12 -21.90
C PHE A 161 -5.26 -9.46 -21.88
N ASP A 162 -4.39 -9.69 -22.86
CA ASP A 162 -3.61 -10.92 -23.04
C ASP A 162 -2.11 -10.69 -22.85
N LEU A 163 -1.41 -11.76 -22.47
CA LEU A 163 0.05 -11.85 -22.43
C LEU A 163 0.52 -12.96 -23.37
N SER A 164 1.75 -12.87 -23.85
CA SER A 164 2.33 -13.87 -24.75
C SER A 164 2.91 -15.06 -23.98
N GLY A 165 3.21 -16.15 -24.71
CA GLY A 165 3.94 -17.30 -24.15
C GLY A 165 3.11 -18.22 -23.25
N LEU A 166 1.78 -18.10 -23.23
CA LEU A 166 0.90 -18.88 -22.34
C LEU A 166 0.53 -20.28 -22.88
N GLY A 167 1.12 -20.69 -24.01
CA GLY A 167 0.78 -21.95 -24.68
C GLY A 167 -0.51 -21.86 -25.51
N SER A 168 -0.90 -22.98 -26.12
CA SER A 168 -2.08 -23.07 -26.98
C SER A 168 -2.77 -24.42 -26.87
N VAL A 169 -4.07 -24.45 -27.15
CA VAL A 169 -4.88 -25.66 -27.30
C VAL A 169 -5.40 -25.73 -28.75
N ASP A 170 -5.19 -26.86 -29.43
CA ASP A 170 -5.62 -27.11 -30.79
C ASP A 170 -7.08 -27.56 -30.80
N ARG A 171 -7.94 -26.65 -31.24
CA ARG A 171 -9.39 -26.84 -31.36
C ARG A 171 -9.85 -26.82 -32.82
N SER A 172 -8.94 -27.12 -33.75
CA SER A 172 -9.21 -27.13 -35.19
C SER A 172 -9.67 -28.49 -35.74
N LYS A 173 -9.61 -29.56 -34.93
CA LYS A 173 -9.92 -30.94 -35.34
C LYS A 173 -11.37 -31.32 -35.05
N ASN A 174 -12.22 -31.35 -36.08
CA ASN A 174 -13.67 -31.60 -35.93
C ASN A 174 -14.06 -32.96 -35.29
N SER A 175 -13.22 -34.01 -35.36
CA SER A 175 -13.54 -35.31 -34.72
C SER A 175 -13.18 -35.39 -33.24
N ASP A 176 -12.25 -34.52 -32.81
CA ASP A 176 -11.54 -34.58 -31.53
C ASP A 176 -11.80 -33.31 -30.67
N TYR A 177 -12.57 -32.37 -31.23
CA TYR A 177 -13.00 -31.13 -30.61
C TYR A 177 -14.46 -30.82 -30.96
N ILE A 178 -15.31 -30.79 -29.95
CA ILE A 178 -16.71 -30.36 -29.97
C ILE A 178 -17.00 -29.73 -28.60
N LEU A 179 -17.08 -28.40 -28.54
CA LEU A 179 -17.68 -27.67 -27.42
C LEU A 179 -19.02 -27.13 -27.90
N ASP A 180 -20.11 -27.78 -27.52
CA ASP A 180 -21.45 -27.47 -28.03
C ASP A 180 -21.97 -26.13 -27.46
N LYS A 181 -22.77 -25.40 -28.25
CA LYS A 181 -23.52 -24.23 -27.75
C LYS A 181 -24.68 -24.66 -26.86
N ASN A 182 -25.23 -25.85 -27.09
CA ASN A 182 -26.07 -26.53 -26.12
C ASN A 182 -25.18 -27.04 -24.98
N ILE A 183 -25.03 -26.20 -23.95
CA ILE A 183 -24.25 -26.43 -22.74
C ILE A 183 -24.61 -27.71 -21.95
N THR A 184 -25.73 -28.37 -22.24
CA THR A 184 -26.11 -29.65 -21.63
C THR A 184 -25.66 -30.87 -22.43
N ALA A 185 -25.23 -30.66 -23.68
CA ALA A 185 -24.71 -31.69 -24.56
C ALA A 185 -23.27 -32.06 -24.17
N PRO A 186 -22.90 -33.34 -24.28
CA PRO A 186 -21.55 -33.80 -23.99
C PRO A 186 -20.54 -33.28 -25.02
N SER A 187 -19.40 -32.83 -24.52
CA SER A 187 -18.30 -32.26 -25.28
C SER A 187 -17.16 -33.25 -25.53
N VAL A 188 -16.36 -32.96 -26.56
CA VAL A 188 -15.08 -33.63 -26.87
C VAL A 188 -14.00 -32.56 -26.89
N ASP A 189 -12.91 -32.72 -26.14
CA ASP A 189 -11.78 -31.77 -26.20
C ASP A 189 -10.48 -32.54 -25.90
N PHE A 190 -9.94 -33.27 -26.87
CA PHE A 190 -8.85 -34.22 -26.62
C PHE A 190 -7.49 -33.56 -26.38
N ASP A 191 -7.17 -32.51 -27.14
CA ASP A 191 -5.88 -31.81 -27.00
C ASP A 191 -5.73 -31.13 -25.63
N ALA A 192 -6.84 -30.68 -25.04
CA ALA A 192 -6.83 -30.10 -23.69
C ALA A 192 -6.33 -31.07 -22.61
N TYR A 193 -6.60 -32.39 -22.73
CA TYR A 193 -6.36 -33.37 -21.67
C TYR A 193 -4.92 -33.36 -21.14
N ALA A 194 -3.93 -33.40 -22.03
CA ALA A 194 -2.51 -33.42 -21.66
C ALA A 194 -1.97 -32.04 -21.24
N LYS A 195 -2.72 -30.96 -21.55
CA LYS A 195 -2.32 -29.56 -21.37
C LYS A 195 -2.87 -28.91 -20.10
N ILE A 196 -3.89 -29.49 -19.46
CA ILE A 196 -4.34 -29.10 -18.12
C ILE A 196 -3.13 -29.08 -17.18
N GLY A 197 -2.97 -28.02 -16.39
CA GLY A 197 -1.81 -27.88 -15.49
C GLY A 197 -0.54 -27.34 -16.15
N LYS A 198 -0.55 -27.02 -17.45
CA LYS A 198 0.69 -26.73 -18.22
C LYS A 198 0.60 -25.55 -19.18
N ILE A 199 -0.58 -24.99 -19.42
CA ILE A 199 -0.77 -23.79 -20.24
C ILE A 199 -1.70 -22.85 -19.49
N SER A 200 -1.89 -21.62 -20.00
CA SER A 200 -2.63 -20.56 -19.32
C SER A 200 -1.91 -20.04 -18.07
N TYR A 201 -2.66 -19.37 -17.19
CA TYR A 201 -2.16 -18.89 -15.91
C TYR A 201 -2.37 -19.94 -14.81
N GLY A 202 -1.58 -19.85 -13.76
CA GLY A 202 -1.88 -20.48 -12.48
C GLY A 202 -2.75 -19.55 -11.64
N ASP A 203 -2.43 -19.52 -10.36
CA ASP A 203 -3.03 -18.62 -9.40
C ASP A 203 -2.67 -17.15 -9.68
N LEU A 204 -3.43 -16.22 -9.09
CA LEU A 204 -3.23 -14.78 -9.22
C LEU A 204 -3.53 -14.10 -7.89
N ASP A 205 -2.55 -13.36 -7.37
CA ASP A 205 -2.70 -12.57 -6.15
C ASP A 205 -2.59 -11.06 -6.40
N PHE A 206 -3.08 -10.28 -5.45
CA PHE A 206 -2.93 -8.84 -5.46
C PHE A 206 -2.22 -8.31 -4.20
N ASP A 207 -1.15 -7.54 -4.39
CA ASP A 207 -0.50 -6.81 -3.30
C ASP A 207 -1.05 -5.38 -3.23
N ASN A 208 -1.91 -5.08 -2.26
CA ASN A 208 -2.46 -3.76 -2.00
C ASN A 208 -1.43 -2.76 -1.46
N ASN A 209 -0.29 -3.19 -0.91
CA ASN A 209 0.76 -2.25 -0.50
C ASN A 209 1.48 -1.66 -1.72
N THR A 210 1.85 -2.49 -2.70
CA THR A 210 2.56 -2.05 -3.92
C THR A 210 1.65 -1.79 -5.12
N GLN A 211 0.37 -2.19 -5.04
CA GLN A 211 -0.60 -2.15 -6.14
C GLN A 211 -0.21 -3.04 -7.34
N LEU A 212 0.49 -4.15 -7.07
CA LEU A 212 0.95 -5.10 -8.07
C LEU A 212 0.04 -6.33 -8.12
N ILE A 213 -0.26 -6.79 -9.34
CA ILE A 213 -0.80 -8.11 -9.62
C ILE A 213 0.36 -9.08 -9.74
N TRP A 214 0.23 -10.27 -9.16
CA TRP A 214 1.18 -11.36 -9.31
C TRP A 214 0.47 -12.59 -9.85
N THR A 215 1.06 -13.30 -10.82
CA THR A 215 0.50 -14.55 -11.36
C THR A 215 1.61 -15.42 -11.97
N ILE A 216 1.27 -16.62 -12.41
CA ILE A 216 2.22 -17.59 -12.96
C ILE A 216 1.83 -17.94 -14.40
N ASN A 217 2.79 -17.87 -15.32
CA ASN A 217 2.65 -18.49 -16.64
C ASN A 217 3.00 -19.97 -16.53
N LEU A 218 2.01 -20.87 -16.71
CA LEU A 218 2.20 -22.32 -16.54
C LEU A 218 3.00 -22.97 -17.66
N ASN A 219 2.99 -22.38 -18.85
CA ASN A 219 3.67 -22.90 -20.03
C ASN A 219 5.18 -22.62 -19.97
N GLU A 220 5.55 -21.38 -19.67
CA GLU A 220 6.95 -20.98 -19.55
C GLU A 220 7.52 -21.16 -18.13
N LYS A 221 6.64 -21.40 -17.14
CA LYS A 221 6.97 -21.52 -15.71
C LYS A 221 7.68 -20.29 -15.18
N LYS A 222 7.02 -19.14 -15.35
CA LYS A 222 7.55 -17.84 -14.94
C LYS A 222 6.56 -17.13 -14.04
N ILE A 223 7.08 -16.43 -13.03
CA ILE A 223 6.30 -15.46 -12.26
C ILE A 223 6.11 -14.21 -13.13
N ILE A 224 4.94 -13.60 -13.07
CA ILE A 224 4.61 -12.36 -13.76
C ILE A 224 4.12 -11.34 -12.72
N SER A 225 4.60 -10.09 -12.84
CA SER A 225 4.07 -8.95 -12.08
C SER A 225 3.51 -7.89 -13.02
N LEU A 226 2.40 -7.25 -12.67
CA LEU A 226 1.85 -6.09 -13.39
C LEU A 226 1.49 -4.95 -12.44
N ASP A 227 1.74 -3.70 -12.83
CA ASP A 227 1.32 -2.51 -12.10
C ASP A 227 -0.14 -2.17 -12.41
N ALA A 228 -0.99 -2.26 -11.39
CA ALA A 228 -2.42 -2.00 -11.48
C ALA A 228 -2.80 -0.57 -11.08
N ASN A 229 -1.86 0.38 -10.95
CA ASN A 229 -2.19 1.77 -10.60
C ASN A 229 -2.98 2.52 -11.67
N ALA A 230 -2.84 2.10 -12.93
CA ALA A 230 -3.49 2.73 -14.07
C ALA A 230 -4.99 2.35 -14.14
N SER A 231 -5.83 3.30 -14.53
CA SER A 231 -7.22 3.02 -14.91
C SER A 231 -7.32 2.44 -16.32
N ASP A 232 -6.37 2.79 -17.21
CA ASP A 232 -6.28 2.23 -18.56
C ASP A 232 -5.64 0.84 -18.52
N ILE A 233 -6.41 -0.15 -18.94
CA ILE A 233 -6.03 -1.56 -18.97
C ILE A 233 -4.82 -1.82 -19.89
N ASN A 234 -4.63 -1.01 -20.95
CA ASN A 234 -3.46 -1.16 -21.82
C ASN A 234 -2.16 -0.76 -21.14
N LEU A 235 -2.22 0.21 -20.21
CA LEU A 235 -1.07 0.58 -19.38
C LEU A 235 -0.76 -0.50 -18.34
N ILE A 236 -1.78 -1.16 -17.80
CA ILE A 236 -1.58 -2.33 -16.93
C ILE A 236 -0.87 -3.43 -17.73
N LYS A 237 -1.37 -3.76 -18.93
CA LYS A 237 -0.74 -4.76 -19.83
C LYS A 237 0.73 -4.43 -20.13
N SER A 238 1.04 -3.18 -20.49
CA SER A 238 2.40 -2.78 -20.87
C SER A 238 3.38 -2.77 -19.71
N SER A 239 2.89 -2.74 -18.46
CA SER A 239 3.72 -2.82 -17.25
C SER A 239 4.20 -4.25 -16.92
N ALA A 240 3.71 -5.26 -17.64
CA ALA A 240 3.99 -6.66 -17.34
C ALA A 240 5.49 -6.97 -17.35
N LYS A 241 5.98 -7.55 -16.25
CA LYS A 241 7.33 -8.08 -16.12
C LYS A 241 7.26 -9.58 -15.90
N SER A 242 8.14 -10.33 -16.56
CA SER A 242 8.21 -11.78 -16.45
C SER A 242 9.56 -12.21 -15.92
N TYR A 243 9.55 -13.12 -14.95
CA TYR A 243 10.73 -13.52 -14.19
C TYR A 243 10.91 -15.04 -14.30
N PRO A 244 12.06 -15.51 -14.83
CA PRO A 244 12.35 -16.93 -14.89
C PRO A 244 12.65 -17.46 -13.48
N ILE A 245 12.14 -18.65 -13.18
CA ILE A 245 12.40 -19.34 -11.91
C ILE A 245 13.69 -20.15 -12.09
N LEU A 246 14.83 -19.60 -11.64
CA LEU A 246 16.15 -20.16 -11.96
C LEU A 246 16.89 -20.72 -10.75
N LEU A 247 17.09 -19.89 -9.71
CA LEU A 247 17.98 -20.22 -8.60
C LEU A 247 17.17 -20.66 -7.38
N GLY A 248 17.58 -21.78 -6.76
CA GLY A 248 16.91 -22.34 -5.57
C GLY A 248 15.65 -23.16 -5.87
N THR A 249 15.35 -23.37 -7.15
CA THR A 249 14.24 -24.21 -7.61
C THR A 249 14.41 -25.66 -7.15
N PRO A 250 13.39 -26.29 -6.56
CA PRO A 250 13.42 -27.71 -6.23
C PRO A 250 13.73 -28.60 -7.44
N VAL A 251 14.56 -29.63 -7.24
CA VAL A 251 14.89 -30.62 -8.27
C VAL A 251 13.90 -31.77 -8.19
N CYS A 252 13.18 -32.03 -9.27
CA CYS A 252 12.24 -33.15 -9.35
C CYS A 252 12.93 -34.43 -9.79
N ILE A 253 12.69 -35.51 -9.05
CA ILE A 253 13.06 -36.86 -9.44
C ILE A 253 11.92 -37.42 -10.30
N GLY A 254 12.24 -38.09 -11.41
CA GLY A 254 11.24 -38.83 -12.17
C GLY A 254 10.10 -37.99 -12.75
N GLY A 255 10.28 -36.67 -12.89
CA GLY A 255 9.18 -35.78 -13.28
C GLY A 255 9.64 -34.36 -13.49
N THR A 256 8.68 -33.45 -13.45
CA THR A 256 8.86 -32.03 -13.77
C THR A 256 8.21 -31.17 -12.70
N LEU A 257 8.84 -30.04 -12.35
CA LEU A 257 8.25 -29.06 -11.44
C LEU A 257 7.12 -28.30 -12.13
N ARG A 258 5.97 -28.21 -11.45
CA ARG A 258 4.73 -27.56 -11.89
C ARG A 258 4.35 -26.46 -10.88
N PRO A 259 4.73 -25.20 -11.13
CA PRO A 259 4.26 -24.09 -10.31
C PRO A 259 2.78 -23.80 -10.59
N TRP A 260 1.99 -23.45 -9.57
CA TRP A 260 0.60 -23.03 -9.76
C TRP A 260 0.13 -22.06 -8.68
N GLY A 261 0.12 -22.47 -7.41
CA GLY A 261 -0.37 -21.65 -6.30
C GLY A 261 0.53 -20.47 -6.01
N LEU A 262 -0.06 -19.38 -5.55
CA LEU A 262 0.62 -18.16 -5.17
C LEU A 262 0.08 -17.69 -3.81
N GLY A 263 0.87 -16.89 -3.10
CA GLY A 263 0.43 -16.19 -1.90
C GLY A 263 1.30 -14.97 -1.67
N ILE A 264 0.72 -13.82 -1.34
CA ILE A 264 1.46 -12.63 -0.92
C ILE A 264 1.21 -12.39 0.57
N HIS A 265 2.28 -12.37 1.37
CA HIS A 265 2.17 -12.10 2.79
C HIS A 265 3.34 -11.25 3.27
N LYS A 266 3.01 -10.13 3.92
CA LYS A 266 3.98 -9.10 4.33
C LYS A 266 4.73 -8.55 3.12
N ASP A 267 6.05 -8.62 3.12
CA ASP A 267 6.95 -8.14 2.07
C ASP A 267 7.47 -9.26 1.14
N LYS A 268 6.80 -10.42 1.13
CA LYS A 268 7.25 -11.62 0.43
C LYS A 268 6.15 -12.28 -0.39
N GLY A 269 6.57 -12.94 -1.46
CA GLY A 269 5.71 -13.84 -2.21
C GLY A 269 6.07 -15.31 -1.95
N TYR A 270 5.08 -16.18 -2.10
CA TYR A 270 5.20 -17.61 -1.87
C TYR A 270 4.67 -18.35 -3.09
N LEU A 271 5.50 -19.22 -3.66
CA LEU A 271 5.16 -20.01 -4.83
C LEU A 271 4.91 -21.47 -4.44
N GLY A 272 3.69 -21.93 -4.72
CA GLY A 272 3.30 -23.32 -4.63
C GLY A 272 3.68 -24.10 -5.88
N SER A 273 4.29 -25.28 -5.71
CA SER A 273 4.68 -26.12 -6.83
C SER A 273 4.66 -27.62 -6.51
N VAL A 274 4.47 -28.45 -7.53
CA VAL A 274 4.47 -29.92 -7.41
C VAL A 274 5.50 -30.54 -8.36
N CYS A 275 6.31 -31.47 -7.84
CA CYS A 275 7.05 -32.41 -8.67
C CYS A 275 6.12 -33.53 -9.11
N ASP A 276 5.87 -33.60 -10.42
CA ASP A 276 4.72 -34.30 -10.96
C ASP A 276 4.89 -35.82 -11.13
N ALA A 277 6.09 -36.37 -10.88
CA ALA A 277 6.45 -37.79 -11.08
C ALA A 277 6.03 -38.38 -12.44
N SER A 278 5.85 -37.53 -13.46
CA SER A 278 5.22 -37.91 -14.73
C SER A 278 6.07 -38.85 -15.59
N ILE A 279 7.37 -38.97 -15.30
CA ILE A 279 8.32 -39.82 -16.03
C ILE A 279 8.51 -41.15 -15.31
N SER A 280 8.77 -41.15 -14.00
CA SER A 280 9.00 -42.37 -13.22
C SER A 280 7.73 -43.16 -12.97
N LYS A 281 6.57 -42.48 -12.93
CA LYS A 281 5.28 -43.06 -12.55
C LYS A 281 5.29 -43.68 -11.14
N ASN A 282 6.24 -43.28 -10.30
CA ASN A 282 6.34 -43.72 -8.92
C ASN A 282 5.69 -42.67 -8.00
N PRO A 283 4.63 -42.99 -7.24
CA PRO A 283 4.01 -42.06 -6.30
C PRO A 283 5.00 -41.46 -5.28
N GLY A 284 6.03 -42.21 -4.85
CA GLY A 284 7.04 -41.72 -3.91
C GLY A 284 7.94 -40.58 -4.45
N ASP A 285 7.88 -40.30 -5.76
CA ASP A 285 8.56 -39.14 -6.36
C ASP A 285 7.68 -37.88 -6.37
N LEU A 286 6.41 -37.98 -5.95
CA LEU A 286 5.51 -36.83 -5.81
C LEU A 286 5.88 -36.03 -4.56
N LYS A 287 6.19 -34.75 -4.77
CA LYS A 287 6.44 -33.79 -3.68
C LYS A 287 5.82 -32.45 -4.00
N ALA A 288 5.22 -31.82 -3.00
CA ALA A 288 4.84 -30.42 -3.07
C ALA A 288 5.88 -29.54 -2.35
N TYR A 289 6.03 -28.31 -2.82
CA TYR A 289 6.93 -27.33 -2.25
C TYR A 289 6.25 -25.98 -2.16
N VAL A 290 6.52 -25.28 -1.06
CA VAL A 290 6.30 -23.83 -0.95
C VAL A 290 7.66 -23.16 -0.95
N SER A 291 7.86 -22.22 -1.88
CA SER A 291 9.11 -21.46 -1.99
C SER A 291 8.85 -19.97 -1.85
N GLU A 292 9.53 -19.35 -0.90
CA GLU A 292 9.52 -17.90 -0.68
C GLU A 292 10.36 -17.20 -1.76
N PHE A 293 9.92 -16.02 -2.21
CA PHE A 293 10.67 -15.11 -3.07
C PHE A 293 10.50 -13.65 -2.64
N ASN A 294 11.52 -12.84 -2.95
CA ASN A 294 11.47 -11.40 -2.69
C ASN A 294 10.70 -10.68 -3.80
N LEU A 295 9.75 -9.81 -3.45
CA LEU A 295 8.91 -9.09 -4.41
C LEU A 295 9.71 -8.18 -5.36
N THR A 296 10.90 -7.72 -4.96
CA THR A 296 11.80 -6.92 -5.81
C THR A 296 12.73 -7.77 -6.67
N ASN A 297 12.93 -9.04 -6.33
CA ASN A 297 13.75 -9.99 -7.08
C ASN A 297 13.15 -11.42 -7.04
N PRO A 298 12.06 -11.67 -7.78
CA PRO A 298 11.30 -12.92 -7.71
C PRO A 298 12.00 -14.10 -8.43
N SER A 299 13.18 -13.90 -9.02
CA SER A 299 13.90 -14.97 -9.76
C SER A 299 14.66 -15.94 -8.86
N ILE A 300 14.79 -15.62 -7.57
CA ILE A 300 15.48 -16.42 -6.55
C ILE A 300 14.45 -16.99 -5.60
N LEU A 301 14.38 -18.32 -5.53
CA LEU A 301 13.50 -19.05 -4.63
C LEU A 301 14.26 -19.57 -3.42
N LYS A 302 13.59 -19.55 -2.26
CA LYS A 302 14.01 -20.26 -1.06
C LYS A 302 12.88 -21.21 -0.67
N THR A 303 13.10 -22.51 -0.81
CA THR A 303 12.14 -23.50 -0.31
C THR A 303 12.00 -23.38 1.21
N VAL A 304 10.76 -23.16 1.67
CA VAL A 304 10.42 -23.03 3.10
C VAL A 304 9.60 -24.20 3.61
N LEU A 305 8.98 -24.98 2.71
CA LEU A 305 8.24 -26.19 3.03
C LEU A 305 8.39 -27.22 1.92
N SER A 306 8.48 -28.50 2.30
CA SER A 306 8.40 -29.65 1.41
C SER A 306 7.45 -30.68 2.01
N ILE A 307 6.57 -31.22 1.19
CA ILE A 307 5.52 -32.18 1.59
C ILE A 307 5.66 -33.39 0.68
N ASP A 308 5.85 -34.57 1.29
CA ASP A 308 5.74 -35.84 0.58
C ASP A 308 4.27 -36.12 0.29
N MET A 309 3.92 -36.42 -0.96
CA MET A 309 2.52 -36.55 -1.40
C MET A 309 2.08 -38.02 -1.59
N ASP A 310 2.90 -38.98 -1.15
CA ASP A 310 2.64 -40.41 -1.24
C ASP A 310 2.01 -41.01 0.04
N TYR A 311 1.57 -40.15 0.96
CA TYR A 311 0.90 -40.56 2.19
C TYR A 311 -0.51 -41.10 1.94
N ASP A 312 -0.93 -42.00 2.83
CA ASP A 312 -2.27 -42.61 2.83
C ASP A 312 -3.29 -41.68 3.49
N ARG A 313 -4.25 -41.18 2.68
CA ARG A 313 -5.40 -40.36 3.09
C ARG A 313 -6.60 -41.19 3.62
N LYS A 314 -6.40 -42.49 3.89
CA LYS A 314 -7.31 -43.49 4.51
C LYS A 314 -8.80 -43.48 4.11
N THR A 315 -9.22 -44.61 3.53
CA THR A 315 -10.58 -45.15 3.30
C THR A 315 -11.81 -44.23 3.46
N LEU A 316 -12.31 -43.78 2.31
CA LEU A 316 -13.73 -43.76 1.96
C LEU A 316 -14.49 -44.95 2.56
N ALA A 317 -15.69 -44.72 3.07
CA ALA A 317 -16.57 -45.72 3.70
C ALA A 317 -16.94 -46.91 2.78
N ASP A 318 -16.60 -46.85 1.49
CA ASP A 318 -17.18 -47.72 0.46
C ASP A 318 -16.21 -48.81 -0.06
N GLY A 319 -15.03 -48.97 0.55
CA GLY A 319 -14.10 -50.07 0.20
C GLY A 319 -13.48 -49.98 -1.20
N VAL A 320 -13.61 -48.85 -1.90
CA VAL A 320 -13.03 -48.62 -3.22
C VAL A 320 -11.52 -48.41 -3.09
N GLN A 321 -10.73 -49.40 -3.51
CA GLN A 321 -9.27 -49.32 -3.57
C GLN A 321 -8.82 -48.36 -4.68
N GLY A 322 -7.80 -47.52 -4.42
CA GLY A 322 -7.19 -46.61 -5.40
C GLY A 322 -7.41 -45.10 -5.17
N LEU A 323 -8.25 -44.72 -4.20
CA LEU A 323 -8.56 -43.32 -3.87
C LEU A 323 -7.73 -42.71 -2.74
N GLN A 324 -6.94 -43.55 -2.09
CA GLN A 324 -6.25 -43.27 -0.82
C GLN A 324 -5.02 -42.37 -0.98
N THR A 325 -4.40 -42.31 -2.15
CA THR A 325 -3.17 -41.53 -2.36
C THR A 325 -3.26 -40.69 -3.63
N PHE A 326 -2.53 -39.58 -3.65
CA PHE A 326 -2.25 -38.88 -4.88
C PHE A 326 -1.46 -39.77 -5.85
N GLN A 327 -1.63 -39.51 -7.14
CA GLN A 327 -1.10 -40.28 -8.25
C GLN A 327 -0.18 -39.41 -9.12
N PRO A 328 0.90 -40.00 -9.69
CA PRO A 328 1.77 -39.33 -10.65
C PRO A 328 0.98 -38.70 -11.81
N TRP A 329 1.45 -37.56 -12.30
CA TRP A 329 0.77 -36.90 -13.40
C TRP A 329 0.78 -37.76 -14.66
N SER A 330 -0.37 -37.85 -15.31
CA SER A 330 -0.57 -38.57 -16.55
C SER A 330 -1.16 -37.65 -17.63
N ASP A 331 -0.61 -37.78 -18.83
CA ASP A 331 -1.17 -37.21 -20.05
C ASP A 331 -1.99 -38.24 -20.83
N GLU A 332 -1.89 -39.50 -20.41
CA GLU A 332 -2.69 -40.59 -20.94
C GLU A 332 -3.91 -40.86 -20.09
N ARG A 333 -4.96 -41.33 -20.76
CA ARG A 333 -6.19 -41.66 -20.10
C ARG A 333 -5.98 -42.81 -19.12
N HIS A 334 -6.47 -42.63 -17.90
CA HIS A 334 -6.73 -43.72 -16.98
C HIS A 334 -8.06 -44.41 -17.35
N ASP A 335 -8.08 -45.74 -17.44
CA ASP A 335 -9.30 -46.50 -17.70
C ASP A 335 -9.86 -47.00 -16.36
N GLY A 336 -10.78 -46.25 -15.75
CA GLY A 336 -11.55 -46.66 -14.57
C GLY A 336 -12.77 -47.55 -14.89
N PHE A 337 -13.61 -47.79 -13.88
CA PHE A 337 -14.87 -48.52 -14.04
C PHE A 337 -15.84 -47.76 -14.95
N VAL A 338 -16.72 -48.50 -15.63
CA VAL A 338 -17.83 -47.88 -16.36
C VAL A 338 -18.69 -47.11 -15.34
N ASN A 339 -18.80 -45.79 -15.50
CA ASN A 339 -19.57 -44.81 -14.70
C ASN A 339 -18.86 -44.08 -13.54
N LEU A 340 -17.66 -44.50 -13.09
CA LEU A 340 -16.86 -43.81 -12.06
C LEU A 340 -15.36 -43.99 -12.33
N ASP A 341 -14.63 -42.88 -12.47
CA ASP A 341 -13.20 -42.85 -12.79
C ASP A 341 -12.45 -41.94 -11.81
N TYR A 342 -11.24 -42.34 -11.40
CA TYR A 342 -10.46 -41.68 -10.36
C TYR A 342 -8.96 -41.75 -10.66
N HIS A 343 -8.27 -40.62 -10.63
CA HIS A 343 -6.81 -40.57 -10.78
C HIS A 343 -6.24 -39.29 -10.17
N ASN A 344 -6.45 -39.12 -8.86
CA ASN A 344 -6.19 -37.87 -8.14
C ASN A 344 -4.75 -37.40 -8.34
N GLN A 345 -4.56 -36.25 -8.98
CA GLN A 345 -3.24 -35.72 -9.34
C GLN A 345 -3.08 -34.34 -8.68
N PRO A 346 -2.10 -34.15 -7.77
CA PRO A 346 -2.05 -32.96 -6.93
C PRO A 346 -1.58 -31.75 -7.74
N ILE A 347 -2.29 -30.64 -7.55
CA ILE A 347 -1.83 -29.28 -7.84
C ILE A 347 -1.92 -28.52 -6.52
N LEU A 348 -0.82 -27.96 -6.03
CA LEU A 348 -0.88 -26.95 -4.98
C LEU A 348 -1.38 -25.66 -5.62
N SER A 349 -2.67 -25.36 -5.43
CA SER A 349 -3.40 -24.41 -6.27
C SER A 349 -3.56 -23.03 -5.66
N ASP A 350 -3.37 -22.89 -4.36
CA ASP A 350 -3.64 -21.65 -3.61
C ASP A 350 -2.92 -21.67 -2.24
N ILE A 351 -2.52 -20.49 -1.75
CA ILE A 351 -1.79 -20.25 -0.49
C ILE A 351 -2.26 -18.95 0.16
N ASP A 352 -2.78 -19.03 1.39
CA ASP A 352 -3.18 -17.83 2.16
C ASP A 352 -2.63 -17.88 3.60
N PHE A 353 -2.64 -16.74 4.29
CA PHE A 353 -2.02 -16.55 5.59
C PHE A 353 -2.95 -15.88 6.61
N ASP A 354 -2.93 -16.37 7.85
CA ASP A 354 -3.60 -15.70 8.97
C ASP A 354 -2.75 -14.56 9.56
N GLU A 355 -3.32 -13.80 10.50
CA GLU A 355 -2.63 -12.71 11.20
C GLU A 355 -1.42 -13.17 12.04
N LYS A 356 -1.32 -14.46 12.35
CA LYS A 356 -0.16 -15.05 13.07
C LYS A 356 0.92 -15.50 12.09
N GLY A 357 0.66 -15.38 10.78
CA GLY A 357 1.52 -15.81 9.71
C GLY A 357 1.56 -17.33 9.52
N ASN A 358 0.59 -18.08 10.07
CA ASN A 358 0.41 -19.47 9.65
C ASN A 358 -0.09 -19.48 8.22
N MET A 359 0.34 -20.48 7.46
CA MET A 359 0.03 -20.65 6.06
C MET A 359 -1.02 -21.76 5.91
N TYR A 360 -1.93 -21.57 4.97
CA TYR A 360 -2.99 -22.52 4.64
C TYR A 360 -2.85 -22.87 3.17
N LEU A 361 -2.83 -24.15 2.86
CA LEU A 361 -2.55 -24.67 1.52
C LEU A 361 -3.77 -25.40 1.01
N ALA A 362 -4.24 -25.07 -0.19
CA ALA A 362 -5.27 -25.85 -0.86
C ALA A 362 -4.67 -26.60 -2.05
N PHE A 363 -5.04 -27.89 -2.14
CA PHE A 363 -4.69 -28.73 -3.26
C PHE A 363 -5.92 -29.03 -4.10
N LEU A 364 -5.75 -28.90 -5.40
CA LEU A 364 -6.70 -29.25 -6.43
C LEU A 364 -6.34 -30.62 -7.02
N ASP A 365 -7.36 -31.39 -7.42
CA ASP A 365 -7.17 -32.56 -8.27
C ASP A 365 -7.19 -32.20 -9.76
N ARG A 366 -6.03 -32.31 -10.41
CA ARG A 366 -5.87 -32.10 -11.86
C ARG A 366 -6.77 -33.02 -12.69
N PHE A 367 -7.03 -34.25 -12.25
CA PHE A 367 -7.82 -35.20 -13.02
C PHE A 367 -9.26 -34.73 -13.21
N ALA A 368 -9.85 -34.13 -12.18
CA ALA A 368 -11.18 -33.54 -12.27
C ALA A 368 -11.27 -32.41 -13.34
N LEU A 369 -10.18 -31.67 -13.60
CA LEU A 369 -10.08 -30.71 -14.72
C LEU A 369 -9.92 -31.41 -16.08
N GLN A 370 -9.40 -32.64 -16.11
CA GLN A 370 -9.15 -33.42 -17.32
C GLN A 370 -10.38 -34.19 -17.80
N VAL A 371 -11.31 -34.62 -16.96
CA VAL A 371 -12.42 -35.50 -17.40
C VAL A 371 -13.77 -34.82 -17.51
N GLY A 372 -14.12 -33.90 -16.60
CA GLY A 372 -15.41 -33.21 -16.53
C GLY A 372 -16.62 -34.12 -16.29
N ASN A 373 -17.70 -33.57 -15.70
CA ASN A 373 -18.93 -34.32 -15.41
C ASN A 373 -19.79 -34.52 -16.67
N GLN A 374 -20.33 -35.73 -16.88
CA GLN A 374 -21.26 -36.09 -17.97
C GLN A 374 -20.79 -35.75 -19.38
N ASN A 375 -19.47 -35.84 -19.61
CA ASN A 375 -18.83 -35.56 -20.89
C ASN A 375 -18.14 -36.79 -21.48
N TYR A 376 -17.67 -36.71 -22.72
CA TYR A 376 -17.02 -37.84 -23.38
C TYR A 376 -15.60 -38.09 -22.84
N ALA A 377 -15.29 -39.36 -22.60
CA ALA A 377 -13.95 -39.81 -22.24
C ALA A 377 -12.91 -39.51 -23.35
N LYS A 378 -11.62 -39.39 -22.98
CA LYS A 378 -10.49 -39.22 -23.92
C LYS A 378 -10.19 -40.55 -24.63
N LYS A 379 -11.04 -40.99 -25.57
CA LYS A 379 -10.83 -42.19 -26.38
C LYS A 379 -11.32 -42.00 -27.82
N LEU A 380 -10.40 -42.14 -28.78
CA LEU A 380 -10.68 -42.00 -30.20
C LEU A 380 -11.80 -42.96 -30.62
N GLY A 381 -12.85 -42.43 -31.26
CA GLY A 381 -14.00 -43.20 -31.74
C GLY A 381 -14.97 -43.74 -30.67
N ALA A 382 -14.65 -43.63 -29.37
CA ALA A 382 -15.57 -44.00 -28.30
C ALA A 382 -16.39 -42.78 -27.84
N ARG A 383 -17.70 -42.97 -27.70
CA ARG A 383 -18.66 -41.93 -27.30
C ARG A 383 -19.52 -42.36 -26.12
N TYR A 384 -18.92 -43.00 -25.13
CA TYR A 384 -19.62 -43.23 -23.86
C TYR A 384 -19.35 -42.07 -22.90
N LEU A 385 -20.36 -41.76 -22.09
CA LEU A 385 -20.34 -40.67 -21.12
C LEU A 385 -19.63 -41.11 -19.85
N LEU A 386 -18.85 -40.21 -19.26
CA LEU A 386 -18.42 -40.33 -17.87
C LEU A 386 -19.53 -39.71 -17.02
N GLU A 387 -20.42 -40.55 -16.48
CA GLU A 387 -21.65 -40.07 -15.81
C GLU A 387 -21.38 -39.31 -14.51
N ARG A 388 -20.28 -39.62 -13.81
CA ARG A 388 -19.90 -39.01 -12.53
C ARG A 388 -18.38 -38.94 -12.42
N VAL A 389 -17.87 -37.79 -11.99
CA VAL A 389 -16.45 -37.55 -11.69
C VAL A 389 -16.38 -36.89 -10.32
N GLN A 390 -15.47 -37.36 -9.46
CA GLN A 390 -15.19 -36.72 -8.18
C GLN A 390 -13.73 -36.25 -8.19
N GLY A 391 -13.53 -34.99 -7.81
CA GLY A 391 -12.21 -34.44 -7.54
C GLY A 391 -11.94 -34.54 -6.05
N TYR A 392 -10.73 -34.95 -5.69
CA TYR A 392 -10.32 -35.10 -4.30
C TYR A 392 -9.02 -34.33 -4.04
N GLY A 393 -9.19 -33.07 -3.64
CA GLY A 393 -8.12 -32.19 -3.22
C GLY A 393 -7.60 -32.48 -1.81
N GLU A 394 -7.03 -31.44 -1.19
CA GLU A 394 -6.57 -31.46 0.20
C GLU A 394 -6.53 -30.04 0.77
N ILE A 395 -6.65 -29.88 2.09
CA ILE A 395 -6.35 -28.63 2.79
C ILE A 395 -5.38 -28.86 3.95
N PHE A 396 -4.33 -28.06 4.03
CA PHE A 396 -3.37 -28.14 5.14
C PHE A 396 -3.22 -26.83 5.88
N LYS A 397 -3.02 -26.96 7.19
CA LYS A 397 -2.44 -25.93 8.04
C LYS A 397 -0.93 -26.11 8.13
N VAL A 398 -0.21 -25.00 8.01
CA VAL A 398 1.23 -24.92 8.20
C VAL A 398 1.50 -23.86 9.24
N CYS A 399 2.01 -24.29 10.40
CA CYS A 399 2.28 -23.38 11.49
C CYS A 399 3.58 -22.63 11.28
N ASN A 400 3.55 -21.36 11.63
CA ASN A 400 4.74 -20.51 11.62
C ASN A 400 5.27 -20.31 13.05
N SER A 401 6.55 -20.60 13.23
CA SER A 401 7.31 -20.29 14.43
C SER A 401 8.52 -19.46 14.04
N ASP A 402 8.38 -18.13 14.11
CA ASP A 402 9.44 -17.16 13.81
C ASP A 402 10.08 -17.34 12.42
N GLY A 403 9.24 -17.58 11.40
CA GLY A 403 9.66 -17.80 10.02
C GLY A 403 10.04 -19.24 9.68
N ASN A 404 9.95 -20.16 10.64
CA ASN A 404 10.07 -21.59 10.39
C ASN A 404 8.68 -22.21 10.23
N PHE A 405 8.45 -22.84 9.08
CA PHE A 405 7.17 -23.43 8.72
C PHE A 405 7.19 -24.93 9.02
N SER A 406 6.16 -25.41 9.71
CA SER A 406 5.95 -26.83 10.01
C SER A 406 4.55 -27.24 9.58
N LEU A 407 4.45 -28.31 8.79
CA LEU A 407 3.17 -28.90 8.41
C LEU A 407 2.42 -29.37 9.67
N GLU A 408 1.09 -29.33 9.64
CA GLU A 408 0.25 -29.97 10.64
C GLU A 408 0.73 -31.38 11.02
N GLY A 409 0.63 -31.70 12.31
CA GLY A 409 1.14 -32.95 12.87
C GLY A 409 2.67 -33.09 12.96
N THR A 410 3.43 -32.06 12.57
CA THR A 410 4.89 -32.01 12.76
C THR A 410 5.29 -30.92 13.74
N GLY A 411 6.37 -31.16 14.50
CA GLY A 411 6.87 -30.21 15.49
C GLY A 411 5.82 -29.82 16.54
N SER A 412 5.60 -28.52 16.71
CA SER A 412 4.55 -27.96 17.57
C SER A 412 3.24 -27.65 16.82
N CYS A 413 3.17 -27.93 15.52
CA CYS A 413 1.96 -27.67 14.75
C CYS A 413 0.90 -28.73 15.10
N PRO A 414 -0.30 -28.32 15.55
CA PRO A 414 -1.30 -29.27 16.00
C PRO A 414 -1.73 -30.19 14.87
N MET A 415 -2.05 -31.42 15.25
CA MET A 415 -2.82 -32.37 14.44
C MET A 415 -4.25 -32.34 14.97
N GLY A 416 -5.24 -32.51 14.09
CA GLY A 416 -6.65 -32.43 14.46
C GLY A 416 -7.08 -33.52 15.45
N ARG A 417 -8.27 -33.33 16.06
CA ARG A 417 -8.83 -34.32 16.99
C ARG A 417 -9.44 -35.50 16.22
N ASN A 418 -8.75 -36.63 16.33
CA ASN A 418 -9.21 -37.98 16.03
C ASN A 418 -10.73 -38.21 16.19
N ARG A 419 -11.43 -38.35 15.07
CA ARG A 419 -12.55 -39.30 14.94
C ARG A 419 -12.13 -40.34 13.90
N ASN A 420 -11.50 -41.42 14.38
CA ASN A 420 -11.20 -42.67 13.64
C ASN A 420 -9.78 -42.88 13.07
N GLY A 421 -8.76 -42.14 13.50
CA GLY A 421 -7.36 -42.44 13.14
C GLY A 421 -6.83 -41.75 11.87
N ASP A 422 -7.48 -40.66 11.47
CA ASP A 422 -7.02 -39.71 10.43
C ASP A 422 -6.09 -38.67 11.04
N ARG A 423 -5.14 -38.18 10.23
CA ARG A 423 -4.00 -37.35 10.67
C ARG A 423 -4.13 -35.87 10.27
N ASP A 424 -5.31 -35.44 9.85
CA ASP A 424 -5.50 -34.11 9.29
C ASP A 424 -5.90 -33.11 10.38
N PHE A 425 -5.52 -31.84 10.23
CA PHE A 425 -5.94 -30.78 11.15
C PHE A 425 -7.42 -30.44 10.98
N PHE A 426 -7.87 -30.30 9.73
CA PHE A 426 -9.24 -29.92 9.40
C PHE A 426 -10.18 -31.13 9.36
N ASP A 427 -11.42 -30.97 9.85
CA ASP A 427 -12.51 -31.95 9.61
C ASP A 427 -13.11 -31.69 8.23
N ASP A 428 -12.27 -31.86 7.21
CA ASP A 428 -12.53 -31.54 5.81
C ASP A 428 -13.35 -32.62 5.08
N LYS A 429 -14.05 -33.46 5.84
CA LYS A 429 -14.90 -34.52 5.30
C LYS A 429 -16.23 -33.94 4.82
N GLY A 430 -16.55 -34.25 3.56
CA GLY A 430 -17.89 -34.02 3.02
C GLY A 430 -18.93 -34.86 3.75
N GLY A 431 -20.19 -34.41 3.73
CA GLY A 431 -21.21 -35.02 4.56
C GLY A 431 -21.70 -36.41 4.10
N ASP A 432 -21.27 -36.86 2.91
CA ASP A 432 -21.67 -38.14 2.31
C ASP A 432 -20.56 -39.21 2.28
N THR A 433 -19.30 -38.82 2.48
CA THR A 433 -18.14 -39.69 2.32
C THR A 433 -17.12 -39.46 3.44
N ASN A 434 -16.17 -40.39 3.61
CA ASN A 434 -14.99 -40.16 4.46
C ASN A 434 -13.81 -39.54 3.65
N ALA A 435 -14.04 -39.03 2.43
CA ALA A 435 -12.98 -38.42 1.64
C ALA A 435 -13.00 -36.90 1.73
N ASN A 436 -11.81 -36.33 1.50
CA ASN A 436 -11.50 -34.91 1.50
C ASN A 436 -11.91 -34.32 0.13
N PRO A 437 -13.07 -33.67 0.01
CA PRO A 437 -13.60 -33.19 -1.26
C PRO A 437 -13.21 -31.73 -1.52
N ILE A 438 -12.07 -31.28 -0.98
CA ILE A 438 -11.59 -29.91 -1.13
C ILE A 438 -11.37 -29.60 -2.62
N GLY A 439 -11.87 -28.44 -3.04
CA GLY A 439 -11.88 -27.98 -4.43
C GLY A 439 -10.60 -27.25 -4.85
N GLY A 440 -9.69 -26.97 -3.92
CA GLY A 440 -8.37 -26.39 -4.20
C GLY A 440 -8.27 -24.87 -4.10
N ALA A 441 -9.27 -24.19 -3.57
CA ALA A 441 -9.25 -22.75 -3.35
C ALA A 441 -9.69 -22.40 -1.93
N LEU A 442 -9.10 -21.36 -1.35
CA LEU A 442 -9.35 -20.88 0.00
C LEU A 442 -9.30 -19.36 0.09
N ALA A 443 -9.80 -18.80 1.19
CA ALA A 443 -9.66 -17.40 1.53
C ALA A 443 -9.78 -17.20 3.04
N ILE A 444 -8.95 -16.34 3.62
CA ILE A 444 -8.91 -16.11 5.07
C ILE A 444 -9.58 -14.78 5.40
N LEU A 445 -10.57 -14.86 6.29
CA LEU A 445 -11.14 -13.67 6.91
C LEU A 445 -10.28 -13.28 8.10
N THR A 446 -9.28 -12.41 7.88
CA THR A 446 -8.33 -12.02 8.94
C THR A 446 -9.04 -11.55 10.20
N GLY A 447 -8.58 -12.02 11.38
CA GLY A 447 -9.16 -11.68 12.68
C GLY A 447 -10.44 -12.45 13.05
N SER A 448 -10.96 -13.32 12.18
CA SER A 448 -12.11 -14.19 12.49
C SER A 448 -11.73 -15.55 13.07
N ASN A 449 -10.47 -15.97 12.92
CA ASN A 449 -10.02 -17.37 13.09
C ASN A 449 -10.74 -18.36 12.16
N GLN A 450 -11.06 -17.93 10.94
CA GLN A 450 -11.75 -18.76 9.96
C GLN A 450 -11.04 -18.77 8.60
N VAL A 451 -11.01 -19.94 7.96
CA VAL A 451 -10.63 -20.11 6.56
C VAL A 451 -11.83 -20.65 5.79
N LEU A 452 -12.19 -20.00 4.69
CA LEU A 452 -13.20 -20.46 3.74
C LEU A 452 -12.49 -21.30 2.68
N ALA A 453 -13.04 -22.45 2.29
CA ALA A 453 -12.49 -23.26 1.21
C ALA A 453 -13.59 -23.83 0.32
N THR A 454 -13.28 -24.03 -0.96
CA THR A 454 -14.14 -24.77 -1.88
C THR A 454 -14.20 -26.24 -1.49
N SER A 455 -15.39 -26.83 -1.59
CA SER A 455 -15.63 -28.23 -1.23
C SER A 455 -16.75 -28.83 -2.09
N GLY A 456 -16.55 -30.06 -2.54
CA GLY A 456 -17.64 -30.95 -2.93
C GLY A 456 -18.44 -31.34 -1.68
N ASP A 457 -19.75 -31.52 -1.82
CA ASP A 457 -20.67 -31.89 -0.73
C ASP A 457 -20.39 -31.18 0.60
N PRO A 458 -20.42 -29.83 0.63
CA PRO A 458 -19.92 -29.03 1.74
C PRO A 458 -20.70 -29.21 3.06
N HIS A 459 -21.81 -29.94 3.08
CA HIS A 459 -22.59 -30.12 4.30
C HIS A 459 -21.84 -30.99 5.34
N PRO A 460 -21.99 -30.74 6.66
CA PRO A 460 -21.27 -31.50 7.68
C PRO A 460 -21.71 -32.97 7.78
N LYS A 461 -20.78 -33.81 8.25
CA LYS A 461 -20.97 -35.22 8.58
C LYS A 461 -22.08 -35.42 9.63
N GLY A 462 -22.93 -36.43 9.42
CA GLY A 462 -23.97 -36.82 10.38
C GLY A 462 -25.36 -36.20 10.14
N LYS A 463 -25.49 -35.28 9.17
CA LYS A 463 -26.79 -34.95 8.57
C LYS A 463 -27.08 -35.95 7.45
N TYR A 464 -27.64 -37.10 7.82
CA TYR A 464 -27.95 -38.19 6.88
C TYR A 464 -29.23 -37.89 6.08
N GLY A 465 -29.14 -38.01 4.76
CA GLY A 465 -30.23 -37.89 3.80
C GLY A 465 -29.68 -37.90 2.38
N THR A 466 -30.39 -38.52 1.44
CA THR A 466 -30.02 -38.55 0.02
C THR A 466 -29.98 -37.14 -0.59
N THR A 467 -30.79 -36.23 -0.04
CA THR A 467 -30.78 -34.76 -0.15
C THR A 467 -29.52 -34.08 -0.72
N TYR A 468 -28.30 -34.34 -0.22
CA TYR A 468 -27.12 -33.49 -0.55
C TYR A 468 -26.01 -34.16 -1.36
N TRP A 469 -26.24 -35.37 -1.88
CA TRP A 469 -25.24 -36.30 -2.45
C TRP A 469 -24.44 -35.80 -3.67
N THR A 470 -24.81 -34.64 -4.19
CA THR A 470 -24.37 -34.11 -5.48
C THR A 470 -24.31 -32.60 -5.43
N THR A 471 -23.51 -32.01 -4.55
CA THR A 471 -23.41 -30.56 -4.41
C THR A 471 -21.97 -30.07 -4.51
N ASN A 472 -21.80 -28.81 -4.91
CA ASN A 472 -20.49 -28.15 -4.92
C ASN A 472 -20.66 -26.76 -4.30
N GLY A 473 -19.74 -26.38 -3.41
CA GLY A 473 -19.89 -25.19 -2.60
C GLY A 473 -18.65 -24.88 -1.78
N VAL A 474 -18.88 -24.31 -0.60
CA VAL A 474 -17.82 -23.87 0.29
C VAL A 474 -18.08 -24.32 1.72
N GLN A 475 -17.00 -24.57 2.45
CA GLN A 475 -16.97 -24.80 3.89
C GLN A 475 -16.12 -23.71 4.55
N THR A 476 -16.52 -23.29 5.74
CA THR A 476 -15.71 -22.44 6.60
C THR A 476 -15.19 -23.28 7.75
N PHE A 477 -13.88 -23.27 7.97
CA PHE A 477 -13.21 -24.00 9.03
C PHE A 477 -12.66 -23.06 10.09
N ASN A 478 -12.73 -23.48 11.34
CA ASN A 478 -12.07 -22.81 12.45
C ASN A 478 -10.56 -23.08 12.41
N THR A 479 -9.74 -22.03 12.30
CA THR A 479 -8.28 -22.19 12.17
C THR A 479 -7.58 -22.63 13.45
N SER A 480 -8.28 -22.61 14.60
CA SER A 480 -7.74 -23.07 15.89
C SER A 480 -8.10 -24.52 16.21
N THR A 481 -9.29 -24.99 15.81
CA THR A 481 -9.77 -26.35 16.11
C THR A 481 -9.81 -27.30 14.92
N GLY A 482 -9.83 -26.76 13.69
CA GLY A 482 -10.03 -27.52 12.46
C GLY A 482 -11.48 -27.89 12.18
N GLU A 483 -12.42 -27.55 13.06
CA GLU A 483 -13.85 -27.92 12.92
C GLU A 483 -14.55 -27.05 11.85
N ILE A 484 -15.58 -27.60 11.21
CA ILE A 484 -16.45 -26.86 10.29
C ILE A 484 -17.35 -25.91 11.09
N ASP A 485 -17.22 -24.60 10.85
CA ASP A 485 -18.06 -23.55 11.42
C ASP A 485 -19.33 -23.29 10.57
N ASN A 486 -19.22 -23.36 9.24
CA ASN A 486 -20.32 -23.07 8.31
C ASN A 486 -20.15 -23.81 6.97
N TRP A 487 -21.23 -23.91 6.19
CA TRP A 487 -21.23 -24.50 4.85
C TRP A 487 -22.31 -23.88 3.96
N TYR A 488 -22.03 -23.77 2.66
CA TYR A 488 -23.01 -23.31 1.67
C TYR A 488 -22.80 -23.98 0.32
N ALA A 489 -23.86 -24.54 -0.26
CA ALA A 489 -23.82 -25.19 -1.57
C ALA A 489 -24.27 -24.23 -2.68
N HIS A 490 -23.36 -23.92 -3.60
CA HIS A 490 -23.63 -23.06 -4.75
C HIS A 490 -24.34 -23.83 -5.87
N LEU A 491 -23.95 -25.08 -6.09
CA LEU A 491 -24.39 -25.87 -7.23
C LEU A 491 -24.93 -27.23 -6.80
N TYR A 492 -25.86 -27.73 -7.60
CA TYR A 492 -26.33 -29.12 -7.58
C TYR A 492 -25.85 -29.84 -8.84
N SER A 493 -25.16 -30.97 -8.69
CA SER A 493 -24.48 -31.68 -9.78
C SER A 493 -25.42 -32.38 -10.76
N GLY A 494 -26.73 -32.43 -10.48
CA GLY A 494 -27.74 -32.78 -11.47
C GLY A 494 -27.87 -31.75 -12.59
N ASP A 495 -27.35 -30.54 -12.39
CA ASP A 495 -27.31 -29.50 -13.41
C ASP A 495 -26.17 -29.75 -14.42
N ARG A 496 -26.54 -30.31 -15.58
CA ARG A 496 -25.62 -30.64 -16.68
C ARG A 496 -24.89 -29.45 -17.29
N ARG A 497 -25.33 -28.23 -16.97
CA ARG A 497 -24.71 -26.99 -17.44
C ARG A 497 -23.34 -26.77 -16.80
N TYR A 498 -23.06 -27.41 -15.67
CA TYR A 498 -21.83 -27.22 -14.89
C TYR A 498 -21.03 -28.52 -14.78
N THR A 499 -19.77 -28.40 -14.38
CA THR A 499 -18.85 -29.55 -14.23
C THR A 499 -19.07 -30.39 -12.96
N GLY A 500 -20.14 -30.15 -12.19
CA GLY A 500 -20.64 -31.05 -11.14
C GLY A 500 -19.79 -31.16 -9.86
N LYS A 501 -19.94 -32.28 -9.13
CA LYS A 501 -19.27 -32.63 -7.84
C LYS A 501 -17.78 -33.00 -8.05
N SER A 502 -17.10 -32.28 -8.92
CA SER A 502 -15.69 -32.48 -9.22
C SER A 502 -14.89 -31.30 -8.67
N VAL A 503 -14.64 -30.30 -9.49
CA VAL A 503 -13.92 -29.06 -9.15
C VAL A 503 -14.65 -27.89 -9.80
N GLY A 504 -15.98 -27.85 -9.69
CA GLY A 504 -16.81 -26.89 -10.43
C GLY A 504 -16.71 -25.45 -9.96
N LEU A 505 -16.00 -25.22 -8.84
CA LEU A 505 -15.63 -23.93 -8.32
C LEU A 505 -14.14 -23.68 -8.53
N GLY A 506 -13.78 -22.44 -8.84
CA GLY A 506 -12.40 -22.00 -8.84
C GLY A 506 -12.08 -21.13 -7.63
N ASP A 507 -11.00 -20.37 -7.78
CA ASP A 507 -10.43 -19.52 -6.73
C ASP A 507 -11.45 -18.65 -5.97
N ILE A 508 -11.16 -18.32 -4.71
CA ILE A 508 -12.01 -17.50 -3.85
C ILE A 508 -11.26 -16.23 -3.47
N GLU A 509 -11.95 -15.10 -3.54
CA GLU A 509 -11.40 -13.83 -3.07
C GLU A 509 -12.43 -13.03 -2.29
N LEU A 510 -12.00 -12.36 -1.22
CA LEU A 510 -12.88 -11.56 -0.35
C LEU A 510 -12.96 -10.13 -0.85
N LEU A 511 -14.19 -9.60 -0.99
CA LEU A 511 -14.42 -8.19 -1.25
C LEU A 511 -14.26 -7.41 0.06
N THR A 512 -13.07 -6.85 0.26
CA THR A 512 -12.73 -6.01 1.41
C THR A 512 -12.97 -4.53 1.14
N ASN A 513 -13.28 -3.78 2.20
CA ASN A 513 -13.45 -2.34 2.09
C ASN A 513 -12.11 -1.62 1.90
N ARG A 514 -12.18 -0.37 1.44
CA ARG A 514 -11.01 0.50 1.36
C ARG A 514 -10.50 0.81 2.76
N ALA A 515 -9.21 0.57 3.01
CA ALA A 515 -8.57 1.10 4.21
C ALA A 515 -8.67 2.64 4.20
N PRO A 516 -9.07 3.26 5.34
CA PRO A 516 -9.29 4.70 5.40
C PRO A 516 -7.97 5.48 5.26
N ILE A 517 -8.12 6.78 5.05
CA ILE A 517 -7.04 7.77 5.08
C ILE A 517 -7.28 8.66 6.28
N GLU A 518 -6.23 8.94 7.04
CA GLU A 518 -6.24 9.87 8.17
C GLU A 518 -5.12 10.90 8.01
N LEU A 519 -5.46 12.17 8.23
CA LEU A 519 -4.54 13.30 8.20
C LEU A 519 -4.70 14.15 9.45
N GLY A 520 -3.62 14.44 10.15
CA GLY A 520 -3.60 15.43 11.21
C GLY A 520 -2.29 15.42 11.99
N ASP A 521 -2.35 16.07 13.16
CA ASP A 521 -1.82 15.55 14.43
C ASP A 521 -2.21 16.57 15.51
N ARG A 522 -1.33 17.53 15.81
CA ARG A 522 -1.44 18.40 16.99
C ARG A 522 -1.04 19.84 16.72
N ILE A 523 -1.75 20.77 17.36
CA ILE A 523 -1.36 22.18 17.47
C ILE A 523 -0.84 22.43 18.88
N TRP A 524 0.37 22.96 19.02
CA TRP A 524 1.07 23.09 20.30
C TRP A 524 1.61 24.50 20.54
N GLU A 525 1.75 24.85 21.82
CA GLU A 525 2.34 26.11 22.26
C GLU A 525 3.84 25.94 22.50
N ASP A 526 4.64 26.53 21.61
CA ASP A 526 6.08 26.57 21.71
C ASP A 526 6.51 27.60 22.76
N ARG A 527 6.99 27.11 23.90
CA ARG A 527 7.27 27.93 25.07
C ARG A 527 8.67 28.52 25.04
N ASN A 528 9.60 27.88 24.33
CA ASN A 528 10.99 28.31 24.25
C ASN A 528 11.33 28.92 22.87
N ASN A 529 10.39 28.90 21.93
CA ASN A 529 10.48 29.46 20.58
C ASN A 529 11.61 28.82 19.74
N ASP A 530 11.82 27.51 19.88
CA ASP A 530 12.82 26.76 19.12
C ASP A 530 12.23 26.02 17.89
N GLY A 531 10.90 26.02 17.74
CA GLY A 531 10.19 25.34 16.67
C GLY A 531 10.12 23.81 16.83
N LYS A 532 10.49 23.26 17.99
CA LYS A 532 10.50 21.83 18.29
C LYS A 532 9.48 21.48 19.38
N GLN A 533 8.68 20.44 19.15
CA GLN A 533 7.62 20.02 20.07
C GLN A 533 8.17 19.30 21.31
N ASN A 534 8.41 20.03 22.38
CA ASN A 534 8.94 19.54 23.66
C ASN A 534 7.86 18.96 24.58
N VAL A 535 8.32 18.23 25.60
CA VAL A 535 7.43 17.45 26.49
C VAL A 535 6.56 18.30 27.42
N ASP A 536 7.01 19.51 27.76
CA ASP A 536 6.32 20.44 28.67
C ASP A 536 5.41 21.42 27.93
N GLU A 537 5.27 21.27 26.61
CA GLU A 537 4.53 22.18 25.76
C GLU A 537 3.08 21.73 25.57
N PRO A 538 2.12 22.57 26.02
CA PRO A 538 0.72 22.21 26.01
C PRO A 538 0.16 22.30 24.59
N GLY A 539 -0.91 21.55 24.34
CA GLY A 539 -1.66 21.72 23.11
C GLY A 539 -2.57 22.93 23.17
N ILE A 540 -2.88 23.51 22.01
CA ILE A 540 -3.79 24.65 21.89
C ILE A 540 -5.15 24.15 21.43
N GLY A 541 -6.11 24.12 22.36
CA GLY A 541 -7.47 23.65 22.07
C GLY A 541 -8.38 24.69 21.43
N ASN A 542 -9.46 24.20 20.80
CA ASN A 542 -10.51 24.99 20.15
C ASN A 542 -10.08 25.79 18.89
N VAL A 543 -8.87 25.59 18.37
CA VAL A 543 -8.38 26.21 17.13
C VAL A 543 -9.11 25.60 15.94
N LEU A 544 -9.66 26.43 15.05
CA LEU A 544 -10.26 25.99 13.80
C LEU A 544 -9.17 25.56 12.82
N VAL A 545 -9.33 24.36 12.27
CA VAL A 545 -8.49 23.78 11.22
C VAL A 545 -9.37 23.41 10.04
N GLN A 546 -8.91 23.69 8.82
CA GLN A 546 -9.62 23.43 7.57
C GLN A 546 -8.80 22.48 6.70
N LEU A 547 -9.49 21.53 6.06
CA LEU A 547 -8.94 20.70 4.99
C LEU A 547 -9.44 21.25 3.65
N LEU A 548 -8.50 21.52 2.75
CA LEU A 548 -8.80 22.07 1.43
C LEU A 548 -8.36 21.12 0.31
N LYS A 549 -9.15 21.12 -0.77
CA LYS A 549 -8.83 20.50 -2.06
C LYS A 549 -9.06 21.55 -3.15
N ASN A 550 -8.10 21.74 -4.05
CA ASN A 550 -8.18 22.78 -5.10
C ASN A 550 -8.52 24.17 -4.55
N ASN A 551 -7.92 24.56 -3.41
CA ASN A 551 -8.18 25.81 -2.67
C ASN A 551 -9.63 26.01 -2.18
N GLN A 552 -10.46 24.97 -2.18
CA GLN A 552 -11.80 24.98 -1.59
C GLN A 552 -11.80 24.19 -0.28
N VAL A 553 -12.43 24.73 0.76
CA VAL A 553 -12.64 24.02 2.03
C VAL A 553 -13.61 22.86 1.80
N ILE A 554 -13.14 21.65 2.02
CA ILE A 554 -13.94 20.41 1.92
C ILE A 554 -14.34 19.87 3.29
N SER A 555 -13.63 20.27 4.35
CA SER A 555 -13.97 19.94 5.72
C SER A 555 -13.30 20.90 6.70
N GLU A 556 -13.80 20.92 7.93
CA GLU A 556 -13.20 21.66 9.04
C GLU A 556 -13.47 20.96 10.38
N VAL A 557 -12.56 21.19 11.32
CA VAL A 557 -12.59 20.64 12.69
C VAL A 557 -12.01 21.66 13.65
N ARG A 558 -12.41 21.60 14.92
CA ARG A 558 -11.75 22.35 16.00
C ARG A 558 -10.91 21.40 16.84
N THR A 559 -9.70 21.81 17.18
CA THR A 559 -8.81 21.01 18.03
C THR A 559 -9.45 20.66 19.37
N ASP A 560 -9.13 19.48 19.89
CA ASP A 560 -9.52 19.09 21.24
C ASP A 560 -8.73 19.88 22.32
N SER A 561 -9.00 19.64 23.60
CA SER A 561 -8.31 20.34 24.70
C SER A 561 -6.80 20.12 24.76
N LYS A 562 -6.28 19.11 24.05
CA LYS A 562 -4.86 18.76 23.95
C LYS A 562 -4.24 19.17 22.61
N GLY A 563 -4.97 19.94 21.80
CA GLY A 563 -4.52 20.45 20.52
C GLY A 563 -4.64 19.46 19.36
N TYR A 564 -5.19 18.26 19.57
CA TYR A 564 -5.28 17.28 18.50
C TYR A 564 -6.37 17.62 17.49
N TYR A 565 -6.08 17.40 16.21
CA TYR A 565 -7.04 17.47 15.12
C TYR A 565 -6.84 16.31 14.13
N LEU A 566 -7.92 15.88 13.49
CA LEU A 566 -7.92 14.76 12.55
C LEU A 566 -8.97 14.93 11.46
N PHE A 567 -8.60 14.65 10.22
CA PHE A 567 -9.48 14.45 9.08
C PHE A 567 -9.40 13.02 8.59
N SER A 568 -10.54 12.36 8.45
CA SER A 568 -10.63 10.97 8.01
C SER A 568 -11.74 10.78 6.98
N ASN A 569 -11.49 9.94 5.97
CA ASN A 569 -12.54 9.46 5.07
C ASN A 569 -13.22 8.18 5.59
N GLY A 570 -12.73 7.61 6.71
CA GLY A 570 -13.33 6.46 7.35
C GLY A 570 -14.72 6.77 7.93
N ILE A 571 -15.53 5.72 8.07
CA ILE A 571 -16.90 5.85 8.60
C ILE A 571 -16.87 5.86 10.12
N ASN A 572 -17.28 6.98 10.73
CA ASN A 572 -17.51 7.07 12.17
C ASN A 572 -18.53 8.18 12.49
N ASN A 573 -19.66 7.77 13.08
CA ASN A 573 -20.74 8.70 13.44
C ASN A 573 -20.66 9.21 14.88
N ASN A 574 -19.67 8.75 15.65
CA ASN A 574 -19.43 9.12 17.04
C ASN A 574 -18.08 9.86 17.20
N ALA A 575 -17.80 10.78 16.27
CA ALA A 575 -16.58 11.58 16.27
C ALA A 575 -16.47 12.42 17.55
N ARG A 576 -15.27 12.49 18.13
CA ARG A 576 -14.97 13.32 19.30
C ARG A 576 -14.55 14.72 18.86
N LEU A 577 -14.45 15.66 19.81
CA LEU A 577 -13.76 16.93 19.55
C LEU A 577 -12.35 16.66 19.00
N GLY A 578 -11.87 17.50 18.10
CA GLY A 578 -10.62 17.24 17.37
C GLY A 578 -10.76 16.27 16.20
N GLN A 579 -11.92 15.66 15.94
CA GLN A 579 -12.01 14.62 14.89
C GLN A 579 -13.13 14.89 13.89
N LYS A 580 -12.82 14.68 12.61
CA LYS A 580 -13.79 14.78 11.51
C LYS A 580 -13.68 13.55 10.60
N PHE A 581 -14.78 12.81 10.50
CA PHE A 581 -14.91 11.58 9.71
C PHE A 581 -15.88 11.76 8.54
N ASN A 582 -16.02 10.73 7.70
CA ASN A 582 -16.92 10.68 6.54
C ASN A 582 -16.61 11.73 5.45
N ILE A 583 -15.33 12.09 5.27
CA ILE A 583 -14.92 13.08 4.26
C ILE A 583 -14.72 12.39 2.90
N GLU A 584 -15.79 12.21 2.13
CA GLU A 584 -15.73 11.52 0.82
C GLU A 584 -14.75 12.18 -0.17
N LEU A 585 -14.53 13.49 -0.06
CA LEU A 585 -13.60 14.23 -0.93
C LEU A 585 -12.11 14.00 -0.56
N LEU A 586 -11.81 13.40 0.59
CA LEU A 586 -10.47 12.94 0.98
C LEU A 586 -10.21 11.57 0.35
N SER A 587 -9.39 11.56 -0.70
CA SER A 587 -9.15 10.42 -1.59
C SER A 587 -7.72 10.47 -2.16
N PRO A 588 -7.13 9.31 -2.51
CA PRO A 588 -5.75 9.24 -3.02
C PRO A 588 -5.45 10.08 -4.24
N LYS A 589 -4.16 10.30 -4.49
CA LYS A 589 -3.64 10.98 -5.69
C LYS A 589 -4.14 12.42 -5.87
N ASN A 590 -4.61 13.05 -4.80
CA ASN A 590 -5.01 14.46 -4.78
C ASN A 590 -4.06 15.25 -3.88
N LYS A 591 -3.85 16.53 -4.22
CA LYS A 591 -3.16 17.50 -3.37
C LYS A 591 -4.16 18.09 -2.37
N TYR A 592 -3.78 18.17 -1.10
CA TYR A 592 -4.56 18.82 -0.05
C TYR A 592 -3.76 19.94 0.63
N ILE A 593 -4.47 20.84 1.29
CA ILE A 593 -3.88 21.83 2.20
C ILE A 593 -4.59 21.68 3.54
N ILE A 594 -3.81 21.49 4.60
CA ILE A 594 -4.29 21.64 5.98
C ILE A 594 -4.00 23.08 6.38
N ARG A 595 -5.04 23.82 6.79
CA ARG A 595 -4.97 25.26 7.03
C ARG A 595 -5.48 25.60 8.43
N ILE A 596 -4.73 26.43 9.14
CA ILE A 596 -5.26 27.24 10.24
C ILE A 596 -5.54 28.64 9.70
N PRO A 597 -6.82 29.02 9.50
CA PRO A 597 -7.14 30.32 8.97
C PRO A 597 -6.98 31.43 10.02
N ASN A 598 -6.74 32.67 9.56
CA ASN A 598 -6.70 33.86 10.41
C ASN A 598 -5.73 33.72 11.62
N ILE A 599 -4.49 33.36 11.35
CA ILE A 599 -3.43 33.35 12.36
C ILE A 599 -2.91 34.76 12.67
N ARG A 600 -3.27 35.78 11.86
CA ARG A 600 -2.88 37.19 12.00
C ARG A 600 -4.04 38.14 11.64
N GLY A 601 -3.89 39.42 11.96
CA GLY A 601 -4.83 40.48 11.59
C GLY A 601 -6.01 40.66 12.57
N THR A 602 -7.00 41.47 12.19
CA THR A 602 -8.12 41.85 13.07
C THR A 602 -9.13 40.74 13.32
N ASN A 603 -9.18 39.72 12.45
CA ASN A 603 -10.07 38.56 12.56
C ASN A 603 -9.35 37.33 13.12
N ARG A 604 -8.24 37.53 13.85
CA ARG A 604 -7.42 36.46 14.41
C ARG A 604 -8.27 35.54 15.30
N GLN A 605 -8.02 34.23 15.23
CA GLN A 605 -8.66 33.28 16.14
C GLN A 605 -8.29 33.62 17.60
N ASN A 606 -9.26 33.55 18.51
CA ASN A 606 -9.07 34.00 19.90
C ASN A 606 -7.97 33.21 20.61
N GLU A 607 -7.89 31.92 20.32
CA GLU A 607 -6.92 30.97 20.87
C GLU A 607 -5.47 31.28 20.45
N LEU A 608 -5.30 32.05 19.38
CA LEU A 608 -4.02 32.43 18.80
C LEU A 608 -3.65 33.90 19.07
N ILE A 609 -4.44 34.61 19.87
CA ILE A 609 -4.09 35.98 20.29
C ILE A 609 -2.74 35.96 21.00
N ASN A 610 -1.85 36.88 20.60
CA ASN A 610 -0.47 36.95 21.07
C ASN A 610 0.34 35.67 20.78
N LYS A 611 0.06 34.93 19.71
CA LYS A 611 0.85 33.74 19.33
C LYS A 611 1.26 33.74 17.86
N GLU A 612 2.55 33.71 17.56
CA GLU A 612 3.05 33.63 16.18
C GLU A 612 3.43 32.19 15.81
N LEU A 613 3.29 31.85 14.52
CA LEU A 613 3.73 30.55 14.02
C LEU A 613 5.25 30.44 14.16
N THR A 614 5.74 29.29 14.60
CA THR A 614 7.16 29.02 14.79
C THR A 614 7.87 28.74 13.47
N LEU A 615 9.19 28.61 13.51
CA LEU A 615 9.97 28.27 12.31
C LEU A 615 9.59 26.87 11.81
N VAL A 616 9.53 26.73 10.50
CA VAL A 616 9.21 25.46 9.84
C VAL A 616 10.41 24.50 9.91
N ASN A 617 10.14 23.20 10.01
CA ASN A 617 11.11 22.11 9.91
C ASN A 617 12.34 22.24 10.84
N GLN A 618 12.12 22.59 12.12
CA GLN A 618 13.19 22.72 13.12
C GLN A 618 13.46 21.43 13.89
N GLY A 619 12.87 20.31 13.47
CA GLY A 619 12.89 19.06 14.22
C GLY A 619 14.27 18.50 14.46
N GLU A 620 14.35 17.56 15.39
CA GLU A 620 15.59 16.91 15.78
C GLU A 620 15.48 15.40 15.90
N GLY A 621 16.64 14.74 15.96
CA GLY A 621 16.73 13.29 16.07
C GLY A 621 16.68 12.59 14.71
N ILE A 622 16.23 11.34 14.74
CA ILE A 622 16.18 10.46 13.55
C ILE A 622 14.92 10.67 12.69
N HIS A 623 13.87 11.27 13.28
CA HIS A 623 12.61 11.60 12.61
C HIS A 623 12.19 13.04 12.96
N PRO A 624 12.91 14.05 12.44
CA PRO A 624 12.64 15.46 12.77
C PRO A 624 11.20 15.88 12.45
N ASP A 625 10.63 15.35 11.36
CA ASP A 625 9.25 15.61 10.92
C ASP A 625 8.16 15.18 11.94
N LEU A 626 8.48 14.44 13.01
CA LEU A 626 7.52 14.07 14.06
C LEU A 626 7.46 15.09 15.21
N ASN A 627 8.35 16.08 15.22
CA ASN A 627 8.56 16.93 16.40
C ASN A 627 8.83 18.39 16.10
N ASP A 628 8.26 18.93 15.03
CA ASP A 628 8.46 20.32 14.68
C ASP A 628 7.18 21.08 14.30
N ASN A 629 7.25 21.85 13.23
CA ASN A 629 6.17 22.64 12.71
C ASN A 629 6.27 22.50 11.21
N ASP A 630 5.29 21.84 10.61
CA ASP A 630 5.21 21.62 9.17
C ASP A 630 4.71 22.84 8.39
N ALA A 631 4.12 23.80 9.10
CA ALA A 631 3.34 24.86 8.49
C ALA A 631 4.17 26.08 8.09
N ASN A 632 3.83 26.63 6.92
CA ASN A 632 4.32 27.93 6.46
C ASN A 632 3.22 28.99 6.52
N ILE A 633 3.62 30.25 6.70
CA ILE A 633 2.68 31.37 6.63
C ILE A 633 2.35 31.67 5.18
N GLN A 634 1.06 31.60 4.84
CA GLN A 634 0.51 32.03 3.56
C GLN A 634 -0.49 33.14 3.81
N THR A 635 -0.08 34.38 3.53
CA THR A 635 -0.86 35.60 3.83
C THR A 635 -1.23 35.72 5.31
N ASN A 636 -2.49 35.45 5.68
CA ASN A 636 -3.01 35.48 7.05
C ASN A 636 -3.26 34.09 7.64
N ASN A 637 -2.83 33.01 6.98
CA ASN A 637 -3.08 31.62 7.39
C ASN A 637 -1.76 30.86 7.59
N ALA A 638 -1.79 29.82 8.43
CA ALA A 638 -0.75 28.80 8.45
C ALA A 638 -1.22 27.62 7.57
N GLU A 639 -0.36 27.14 6.68
CA GLU A 639 -0.70 26.10 5.71
C GLU A 639 0.37 25.02 5.63
N ILE A 640 -0.08 23.76 5.64
CA ILE A 640 0.70 22.56 5.34
C ILE A 640 0.21 22.03 3.99
N ILE A 641 1.14 21.74 3.08
CA ILE A 641 0.83 21.13 1.79
C ILE A 641 0.99 19.62 1.91
N VAL A 642 -0.09 18.87 1.67
CA VAL A 642 -0.06 17.41 1.64
C VAL A 642 0.03 16.94 0.18
N ASN A 643 1.11 16.22 -0.17
CA ASN A 643 1.36 15.86 -1.56
C ASN A 643 0.55 14.63 -1.99
N PRO A 644 0.21 14.50 -3.29
CA PRO A 644 -0.52 13.34 -3.81
C PRO A 644 0.12 11.97 -3.53
N LEU A 645 1.45 11.92 -3.36
CA LEU A 645 2.19 10.68 -3.09
C LEU A 645 2.04 10.21 -1.64
N ASP A 646 1.73 11.14 -0.73
CA ASP A 646 1.55 10.91 0.70
C ASP A 646 0.10 10.46 1.01
N ILE A 647 -0.77 10.39 -0.02
CA ILE A 647 -2.17 10.00 0.13
C ILE A 647 -2.46 8.74 -0.69
N LYS A 648 -2.48 7.61 0.01
CA LYS A 648 -2.87 6.29 -0.51
C LYS A 648 -3.97 5.72 0.38
N TYR A 649 -4.80 4.82 -0.14
CA TYR A 649 -5.73 4.11 0.74
C TYR A 649 -4.93 3.36 1.79
N GLY A 650 -5.35 3.51 3.04
CA GLY A 650 -4.66 2.99 4.19
C GLY A 650 -3.49 3.84 4.71
N GLU A 651 -3.19 4.97 4.09
CA GLU A 651 -2.19 5.90 4.63
C GLU A 651 -2.85 6.75 5.73
N ASN A 652 -2.51 6.45 6.99
CA ASN A 652 -2.80 7.31 8.13
C ASN A 652 -1.50 8.03 8.46
N ASN A 653 -1.52 9.35 8.30
CA ASN A 653 -0.35 10.19 8.58
C ASN A 653 -0.72 11.22 9.65
N HIS A 654 -0.15 11.00 10.83
CA HIS A 654 -0.28 11.89 11.98
C HIS A 654 1.03 12.63 12.29
N SER A 655 1.72 13.13 11.25
CA SER A 655 2.89 14.01 11.42
C SER A 655 2.56 15.48 11.20
N PHE A 656 1.36 15.82 10.70
CA PHE A 656 1.05 17.19 10.29
C PHE A 656 0.76 18.10 11.49
N ASP A 657 1.76 18.80 11.99
CA ASP A 657 1.65 19.60 13.21
C ASP A 657 1.88 21.11 13.01
N PHE A 658 1.49 21.89 14.02
CA PHE A 658 1.64 23.35 14.02
C PHE A 658 2.16 23.84 15.36
N GLY A 659 3.31 24.54 15.33
CA GLY A 659 3.90 25.19 16.50
C GLY A 659 3.57 26.68 16.58
N PHE A 660 3.15 27.16 17.75
CA PHE A 660 2.87 28.58 17.99
C PHE A 660 3.53 29.09 19.27
N SER A 661 4.38 30.10 19.17
CA SER A 661 5.04 30.71 20.32
C SER A 661 4.39 32.03 20.74
N VAL A 662 4.54 32.42 22.00
CA VAL A 662 3.99 33.70 22.49
C VAL A 662 4.70 34.88 21.82
N ALA A 663 3.92 35.73 21.15
CA ALA A 663 4.39 36.95 20.53
C ALA A 663 4.94 37.89 21.62
N GLY A 664 6.26 38.09 21.64
CA GLY A 664 6.95 38.96 22.59
C GLY A 664 7.72 38.27 23.72
N VAL A 665 7.80 36.94 23.78
CA VAL A 665 8.76 36.25 24.65
C VAL A 665 10.08 36.09 23.91
N VAL A 666 10.92 37.13 23.98
CA VAL A 666 12.37 36.96 23.83
C VAL A 666 12.90 36.65 25.24
N LEU A 667 12.72 35.41 25.71
CA LEU A 667 13.47 34.88 26.85
C LEU A 667 14.69 34.12 26.33
N GLY A 668 15.56 34.90 25.73
CA GLY A 668 16.86 34.49 25.25
C GLY A 668 17.48 35.76 24.72
N THR A 669 18.55 36.21 25.35
CA THR A 669 19.49 37.12 24.70
C THR A 669 19.99 36.42 23.43
N THR A 670 19.26 36.56 22.32
CA THR A 670 19.77 36.26 20.99
C THR A 670 20.65 37.44 20.64
N VAL A 671 21.87 37.40 21.19
CA VAL A 671 23.05 37.86 20.46
C VAL A 671 22.92 37.26 19.06
N CYS A 672 23.15 38.03 18.01
CA CYS A 672 23.34 37.47 16.67
C CYS A 672 24.45 36.41 16.76
N GLN A 673 24.07 35.15 16.97
CA GLN A 673 25.02 34.07 17.17
C GLN A 673 25.24 33.47 15.80
N GLU A 674 26.44 33.74 15.29
CA GLU A 674 27.11 33.08 14.16
C GLU A 674 26.50 33.33 12.77
N MET A 675 26.87 34.47 12.17
CA MET A 675 27.02 34.53 10.71
C MET A 675 28.16 33.59 10.31
N LEU A 676 27.82 32.40 9.79
CA LEU A 676 28.80 31.53 9.14
C LEU A 676 29.15 32.12 7.77
N VAL A 677 30.33 32.71 7.66
CA VAL A 677 30.92 33.15 6.38
C VAL A 677 31.87 32.04 5.92
N SER A 678 31.67 31.50 4.72
CA SER A 678 32.60 30.50 4.16
C SER A 678 33.69 31.20 3.35
N ASP A 679 34.60 31.82 4.07
CA ASP A 679 36.01 31.91 3.69
C ASP A 679 36.80 31.74 4.98
N ASP A 680 38.01 31.19 4.89
CA ASP A 680 38.80 30.63 5.99
C ASP A 680 38.49 31.31 7.34
N ALA A 681 38.13 30.53 8.36
CA ALA A 681 37.26 30.90 9.48
C ALA A 681 37.55 32.18 10.34
N GLN A 682 36.44 32.83 10.76
CA GLN A 682 36.18 33.71 11.92
C GLN A 682 36.45 35.24 11.88
N ASN A 683 35.35 36.01 11.86
CA ASN A 683 34.92 37.07 12.81
C ASN A 683 34.25 38.26 12.10
N ALA A 684 32.91 38.30 12.12
CA ALA A 684 32.16 39.51 11.83
C ALA A 684 31.96 40.32 13.13
N ASN A 685 32.21 41.63 13.12
CA ASN A 685 32.02 42.49 14.28
C ASN A 685 30.52 42.82 14.47
N PRO A 686 29.86 42.38 15.55
CA PRO A 686 28.40 42.39 15.68
C PRO A 686 27.80 43.76 16.10
N ASN A 687 28.59 44.84 16.17
CA ASN A 687 28.18 46.10 16.81
C ASN A 687 27.92 47.29 15.85
N VAL A 688 27.79 47.08 14.54
CA VAL A 688 27.54 48.17 13.57
C VAL A 688 26.44 47.75 12.59
N ALA A 689 25.61 48.71 12.14
CA ALA A 689 24.56 48.50 11.11
C ALA A 689 25.09 48.08 9.72
N THR A 690 26.37 47.73 9.63
CA THR A 690 27.11 47.32 8.45
C THR A 690 27.88 46.05 8.83
N THR A 691 27.66 44.95 8.13
CA THR A 691 28.41 43.71 8.37
C THR A 691 29.85 43.93 7.92
N VAL A 692 30.83 43.80 8.82
CA VAL A 692 32.26 43.94 8.53
C VAL A 692 32.93 42.56 8.63
N ILE A 693 33.70 42.17 7.61
CA ILE A 693 34.39 40.89 7.43
C ILE A 693 35.90 41.17 7.37
N ASP A 694 36.67 40.60 8.30
CA ASP A 694 38.14 40.67 8.27
C ASP A 694 38.72 39.54 7.42
N VAL A 695 39.11 39.87 6.19
CA VAL A 695 39.62 38.91 5.21
C VAL A 695 41.12 38.67 5.39
N LEU A 696 41.92 39.73 5.62
CA LEU A 696 43.37 39.61 5.81
C LEU A 696 43.76 39.05 7.19
N GLY A 697 42.81 38.97 8.11
CA GLY A 697 42.96 38.39 9.45
C GLY A 697 43.50 36.97 9.41
N ASN A 698 43.04 36.15 8.45
CA ASN A 698 43.22 34.70 8.43
C ASN A 698 44.17 34.15 7.34
N ASP A 699 44.71 35.01 6.47
CA ASP A 699 45.68 34.56 5.47
C ASP A 699 47.11 34.44 6.02
N THR A 700 47.82 33.38 5.66
CA THR A 700 49.23 33.18 6.03
C THR A 700 50.15 34.05 5.16
N GLY A 701 50.62 35.19 5.68
CA GLY A 701 51.57 36.07 4.97
C GLY A 701 51.93 37.35 5.73
N SER A 702 52.94 38.09 5.24
CA SER A 702 53.28 39.42 5.79
C SER A 702 52.16 40.42 5.48
N LYS A 703 51.47 40.89 6.52
CA LYS A 703 50.31 41.81 6.43
C LYS A 703 50.69 43.24 6.00
N SER A 704 51.97 43.57 5.95
CA SER A 704 52.44 44.92 5.63
C SER A 704 52.28 45.20 4.13
N GLY A 705 51.44 46.16 3.76
CA GLY A 705 51.27 46.64 2.38
C GLY A 705 50.26 45.89 1.52
N GLN A 706 49.50 44.92 2.08
CA GLN A 706 48.47 44.18 1.35
C GLN A 706 47.13 44.95 1.33
N THR A 707 46.40 44.88 0.20
CA THR A 707 45.05 45.44 0.06
C THR A 707 44.09 44.45 -0.60
N ILE A 708 42.82 44.47 -0.20
CA ILE A 708 41.74 43.64 -0.78
C ILE A 708 41.17 44.36 -1.99
N LYS A 709 40.91 43.64 -3.07
CA LYS A 709 40.23 44.17 -4.25
C LYS A 709 39.13 43.22 -4.73
N PHE A 710 37.96 43.76 -5.06
CA PHE A 710 36.88 43.00 -5.68
C PHE A 710 37.12 42.80 -7.18
N LEU A 711 36.60 41.69 -7.69
CA LEU A 711 36.59 41.36 -9.10
C LEU A 711 35.22 41.66 -9.72
N SER A 712 35.22 42.30 -10.88
CA SER A 712 34.01 42.53 -11.69
C SER A 712 34.30 42.32 -13.17
N ASN A 713 33.29 41.86 -13.91
CA ASN A 713 33.35 41.70 -15.37
C ASN A 713 32.97 43.00 -16.12
N VAL A 714 32.43 44.03 -15.44
CA VAL A 714 32.01 45.33 -16.02
C VAL A 714 32.04 46.45 -14.96
N ASP A 715 32.70 47.58 -15.23
CA ASP A 715 32.71 48.88 -14.51
C ASP A 715 32.15 48.94 -13.06
N GLY A 716 32.56 48.02 -12.17
CA GLY A 716 32.19 48.02 -10.75
C GLY A 716 30.72 47.68 -10.39
N GLU A 717 29.94 47.14 -11.34
CA GLU A 717 28.48 46.93 -11.16
C GLU A 717 28.00 45.46 -11.22
N ARG A 718 28.82 44.50 -11.67
CA ARG A 718 28.40 43.08 -11.84
C ARG A 718 29.46 42.07 -11.38
N LEU A 719 28.98 40.90 -10.99
CA LEU A 719 29.80 39.84 -10.38
C LEU A 719 30.54 38.99 -11.39
N TRP A 720 31.71 38.50 -10.99
CA TRP A 720 32.43 37.44 -11.66
C TRP A 720 31.71 36.09 -11.46
N SER A 721 31.57 35.26 -12.50
CA SER A 721 31.14 33.86 -12.36
C SER A 721 32.20 32.94 -12.97
N THR A 722 32.60 31.90 -12.25
CA THR A 722 33.75 31.05 -12.62
C THR A 722 33.41 30.02 -13.69
N SER A 723 32.21 30.00 -14.27
CA SER A 723 31.78 28.92 -15.15
C SER A 723 31.72 29.23 -16.65
N GLU A 724 31.83 30.48 -17.13
CA GLU A 724 31.65 30.74 -18.58
C GLU A 724 32.57 31.78 -19.27
N ASP A 725 33.43 32.52 -18.57
CA ASP A 725 34.19 33.61 -19.23
C ASP A 725 35.69 33.31 -19.42
N ASN A 726 36.12 33.16 -20.69
CA ASN A 726 37.53 33.18 -21.11
C ASN A 726 38.10 34.62 -20.96
N ILE A 727 38.66 34.92 -19.78
CA ILE A 727 39.10 36.28 -19.43
C ILE A 727 40.54 36.56 -19.89
N THR A 728 40.70 37.64 -20.67
CA THR A 728 42.01 38.17 -21.12
C THR A 728 42.47 39.41 -20.33
N SER A 729 41.65 39.97 -19.45
CA SER A 729 42.01 41.07 -18.54
C SER A 729 41.14 41.11 -17.28
N ILE A 730 41.75 41.19 -16.10
CA ILE A 730 41.08 41.33 -14.80
C ILE A 730 41.09 42.80 -14.39
N THR A 731 39.93 43.36 -14.01
CA THR A 731 39.80 44.73 -13.45
C THR A 731 39.41 44.66 -11.98
N THR A 732 40.09 45.44 -11.13
CA THR A 732 39.98 45.42 -9.67
C THR A 732 39.29 46.67 -9.12
N TYR A 733 38.42 46.52 -8.11
CA TYR A 733 37.66 47.63 -7.51
C TYR A 733 37.73 47.64 -5.97
N ASP A 734 37.64 48.82 -5.37
CA ASP A 734 37.51 48.98 -3.90
C ASP A 734 36.05 48.89 -3.43
N THR A 735 35.10 49.09 -4.34
CA THR A 735 33.67 48.97 -4.09
C THR A 735 32.99 48.24 -5.24
N LEU A 736 31.99 47.41 -4.92
CA LEU A 736 31.21 46.64 -5.88
C LEU A 736 29.72 46.75 -5.53
N THR A 737 28.92 47.33 -6.43
CA THR A 737 27.46 47.47 -6.19
C THR A 737 26.72 46.35 -6.91
N VAL A 738 25.88 45.61 -6.18
CA VAL A 738 24.97 44.62 -6.75
C VAL A 738 23.59 45.24 -6.90
N VAL A 739 23.14 45.39 -8.14
CA VAL A 739 21.88 46.05 -8.49
C VAL A 739 20.71 45.36 -7.78
N GLY A 740 19.93 46.14 -7.03
CA GLY A 740 18.78 45.66 -6.28
C GLY A 740 19.10 45.08 -4.90
N GLU A 741 20.38 44.97 -4.52
CA GLU A 741 20.78 44.38 -3.24
C GLU A 741 21.53 45.36 -2.33
N GLY A 742 22.66 45.90 -2.77
CA GLY A 742 23.54 46.68 -1.90
C GLY A 742 24.94 46.89 -2.45
N THR A 743 25.78 47.56 -1.68
CA THR A 743 27.17 47.87 -2.04
C THR A 743 28.14 47.15 -1.10
N TRP A 744 29.07 46.43 -1.68
CA TRP A 744 30.25 45.88 -1.02
C TRP A 744 31.39 46.89 -1.08
N SER A 745 32.08 47.13 0.03
CA SER A 745 33.13 48.14 0.13
C SER A 745 34.31 47.64 0.94
N VAL A 746 35.53 47.93 0.51
CA VAL A 746 36.75 47.73 1.30
C VAL A 746 37.02 48.98 2.13
N ILE A 747 36.97 48.86 3.45
CA ILE A 747 37.22 49.95 4.40
C ILE A 747 38.28 49.48 5.39
N ASN A 748 39.41 50.18 5.48
CA ASN A 748 40.53 49.84 6.36
C ASN A 748 40.98 48.36 6.24
N ASN A 749 41.08 47.84 5.01
CA ASN A 749 41.41 46.43 4.74
C ASN A 749 40.41 45.39 5.29
N GLN A 750 39.17 45.80 5.55
CA GLN A 750 38.05 44.93 5.88
C GLN A 750 36.95 45.07 4.81
N VAL A 751 36.23 44.00 4.54
CA VAL A 751 35.10 44.00 3.60
C VAL A 751 33.81 44.32 4.35
N SER A 752 33.01 45.21 3.80
CA SER A 752 31.71 45.58 4.37
C SER A 752 30.59 45.48 3.35
N PHE A 753 29.40 45.05 3.76
CA PHE A 753 28.20 45.07 2.92
C PHE A 753 27.17 46.05 3.48
N THR A 754 26.69 46.94 2.63
CA THR A 754 25.62 47.91 2.93
C THR A 754 24.42 47.61 2.05
N ALA A 755 23.34 47.10 2.64
CA ALA A 755 22.11 46.79 1.92
C ALA A 755 21.38 48.07 1.45
N LEU A 756 20.74 48.01 0.29
CA LEU A 756 19.77 49.01 -0.13
C LEU A 756 18.51 48.92 0.73
N ASN A 757 17.82 50.04 0.93
CA ASN A 757 16.55 50.07 1.69
C ASN A 757 15.44 49.20 1.04
N THR A 758 15.59 48.83 -0.23
CA THR A 758 14.68 47.96 -0.98
C THR A 758 15.09 46.48 -0.97
N PHE A 759 16.20 46.14 -0.30
CA PHE A 759 16.67 44.76 -0.19
C PHE A 759 15.74 43.98 0.74
N ASP A 760 15.25 42.83 0.29
CA ASP A 760 14.22 42.01 0.94
C ASP A 760 14.76 41.18 2.14
N GLY A 761 15.99 41.44 2.56
CA GLY A 761 16.64 40.80 3.71
C GLY A 761 17.14 39.38 3.46
N ARG A 762 17.02 38.86 2.22
CA ARG A 762 17.58 37.55 1.84
C ARG A 762 19.11 37.53 1.88
N ILE A 763 19.71 36.37 1.59
CA ILE A 763 21.16 36.23 1.44
C ILE A 763 21.66 37.09 0.26
N PRO A 764 22.59 38.05 0.46
CA PRO A 764 23.18 38.83 -0.63
C PRO A 764 23.94 37.95 -1.63
N THR A 765 24.00 38.38 -2.88
CA THR A 765 24.71 37.62 -3.91
C THR A 765 26.21 37.56 -3.58
N PRO A 766 26.84 36.38 -3.64
CA PRO A 766 28.26 36.20 -3.34
C PRO A 766 29.19 37.05 -4.21
N VAL A 767 30.26 37.58 -3.61
CA VAL A 767 31.28 38.37 -4.33
C VAL A 767 32.64 37.69 -4.34
N TYR A 768 33.45 38.00 -5.34
CA TYR A 768 34.79 37.46 -5.49
C TYR A 768 35.84 38.55 -5.29
N TYR A 769 36.97 38.18 -4.69
CA TYR A 769 38.04 39.12 -4.37
C TYR A 769 39.42 38.50 -4.54
N ILE A 770 40.42 39.36 -4.58
CA ILE A 770 41.85 39.01 -4.55
C ILE A 770 42.57 39.89 -3.54
N ILE A 771 43.73 39.42 -3.08
CA ILE A 771 44.66 40.19 -2.27
C ILE A 771 45.80 40.66 -3.18
N GLN A 772 46.03 41.97 -3.18
CA GLN A 772 47.11 42.61 -3.91
C GLN A 772 48.24 42.96 -2.92
N GLY A 773 49.41 42.35 -3.11
CA GLY A 773 50.57 42.54 -2.22
C GLY A 773 51.43 43.76 -2.58
N GLY A 774 51.77 44.55 -1.57
CA GLY A 774 52.82 45.58 -1.61
C GLY A 774 54.13 45.04 -1.06
N ASP A 775 55.19 45.10 -1.87
CA ASP A 775 56.61 45.02 -1.50
C ASP A 775 57.28 43.63 -1.35
N GLU A 776 57.73 43.05 -2.47
CA GLU A 776 59.14 43.05 -2.93
C GLU A 776 59.26 42.21 -4.23
N CYS A 777 59.96 42.76 -5.23
CA CYS A 777 60.09 42.31 -6.63
C CYS A 777 58.85 42.53 -7.55
N THR A 778 58.85 43.74 -8.14
CA THR A 778 58.04 44.24 -9.26
C THR A 778 56.61 44.68 -8.90
N ILE A 779 56.42 46.00 -8.83
CA ILE A 779 55.13 46.68 -8.72
C ILE A 779 54.21 46.19 -9.85
N GLY A 780 53.07 45.57 -9.49
CA GLY A 780 51.90 45.47 -10.36
C GLY A 780 51.41 44.09 -10.81
N THR A 781 51.90 42.94 -10.31
CA THR A 781 51.44 41.63 -10.85
C THR A 781 51.37 40.42 -9.91
N ARG A 782 51.37 40.59 -8.57
CA ARG A 782 51.08 39.47 -7.66
C ARG A 782 49.72 39.63 -7.00
N TYR A 783 48.78 38.84 -7.49
CA TYR A 783 47.46 38.63 -6.89
C TYR A 783 47.45 37.26 -6.20
N SER A 784 46.68 37.13 -5.12
CA SER A 784 46.32 35.83 -4.56
C SER A 784 45.49 35.01 -5.57
N ASN A 785 45.25 33.74 -5.24
CA ASN A 785 44.10 33.03 -5.78
C ASN A 785 42.81 33.82 -5.50
N VAL A 786 41.80 33.60 -6.34
CA VAL A 786 40.51 34.28 -6.14
C VAL A 786 39.76 33.63 -4.98
N GLY A 787 39.44 34.45 -3.98
CA GLY A 787 38.56 34.09 -2.87
C GLY A 787 37.10 34.43 -3.17
N ARG A 788 36.18 33.79 -2.45
CA ARG A 788 34.74 34.00 -2.59
C ARG A 788 34.14 34.30 -1.21
N ILE A 789 33.42 35.39 -1.10
CA ILE A 789 32.70 35.77 0.12
C ILE A 789 31.23 35.39 -0.05
N VAL A 790 30.73 34.59 0.89
CA VAL A 790 29.33 34.16 0.96
C VAL A 790 28.79 34.48 2.36
N ILE A 791 27.65 35.17 2.41
CA ILE A 791 26.88 35.34 3.64
C ILE A 791 25.86 34.19 3.68
N ASN A 792 25.97 33.24 4.60
CA ASN A 792 25.11 32.05 4.61
C ASN A 792 23.79 32.23 5.38
N THR A 793 23.53 33.42 5.93
CA THR A 793 22.32 33.73 6.72
C THR A 793 21.69 35.07 6.28
N PRO A 794 20.36 35.21 6.28
CA PRO A 794 19.68 36.46 5.92
C PRO A 794 20.16 37.69 6.73
N CYS A 795 20.31 38.85 6.07
CA CYS A 795 20.64 40.10 6.74
C CYS A 795 19.35 40.84 7.13
N THR A 796 18.88 40.70 8.37
CA THR A 796 17.73 41.47 8.86
C THR A 796 18.18 42.72 9.60
N CYS A 797 17.95 43.91 9.02
CA CYS A 797 17.95 45.14 9.80
C CYS A 797 16.69 45.19 10.67
N PRO A 798 16.74 45.74 11.90
CA PRO A 798 15.53 46.02 12.64
C PRO A 798 14.67 47.01 11.84
N GLU A 799 13.37 46.73 11.71
CA GLU A 799 12.44 47.79 11.35
C GLU A 799 12.56 48.90 12.39
N TYR A 800 12.80 50.14 11.95
CA TYR A 800 12.65 51.29 12.81
C TYR A 800 11.20 51.32 13.29
N GLU A 801 10.97 51.07 14.58
CA GLU A 801 9.73 51.43 15.24
C GLU A 801 9.49 52.93 15.04
N THR A 802 8.51 53.28 14.21
CA THR A 802 7.78 54.52 14.49
C THR A 802 6.98 54.23 15.75
N LYS A 803 7.52 54.64 16.90
CA LYS A 803 6.79 54.62 18.16
C LYS A 803 5.43 55.26 17.91
N SER A 804 4.38 54.45 17.94
CA SER A 804 3.02 54.92 17.99
C SER A 804 2.89 55.76 19.27
N VAL A 805 2.75 57.07 19.08
CA VAL A 805 2.49 57.99 20.18
C VAL A 805 1.13 57.59 20.76
N SER A 806 1.13 57.17 22.03
CA SER A 806 -0.07 56.93 22.81
C SER A 806 -1.10 58.05 22.57
N ILE A 807 -2.34 57.66 22.25
CA ILE A 807 -3.51 58.54 22.04
C ILE A 807 -3.72 59.50 23.23
N PHE A 808 -3.16 59.18 24.40
CA PHE A 808 -3.18 60.03 25.59
C PHE A 808 -2.33 61.32 25.45
N ASN A 809 -1.22 61.27 24.70
CA ASN A 809 -0.34 62.45 24.50
C ASN A 809 -0.88 63.42 23.44
N VAL A 810 -1.63 62.93 22.44
CA VAL A 810 -2.25 63.77 21.41
C VAL A 810 -3.38 64.62 22.00
N PHE A 811 -4.15 64.08 22.94
CA PHE A 811 -5.20 64.81 23.66
C PHE A 811 -4.64 65.89 24.58
N MET A 812 -3.49 65.64 25.23
CA MET A 812 -2.87 66.62 26.12
C MET A 812 -2.23 67.78 25.32
N ILE A 813 -1.63 67.50 24.17
CA ILE A 813 -1.03 68.52 23.29
C ILE A 813 -2.11 69.39 22.62
N THR A 814 -3.25 68.81 22.22
CA THR A 814 -4.39 69.59 21.69
C THR A 814 -5.05 70.45 22.78
N LEU A 815 -5.15 69.96 24.02
CA LEU A 815 -5.67 70.75 25.15
C LEU A 815 -4.73 71.91 25.53
N LEU A 816 -3.40 71.70 25.51
CA LEU A 816 -2.43 72.77 25.72
C LEU A 816 -2.40 73.79 24.58
N LEU A 817 -2.57 73.37 23.32
CA LEU A 817 -2.70 74.30 22.18
C LEU A 817 -4.00 75.12 22.26
N LEU A 818 -5.12 74.51 22.66
CA LEU A 818 -6.38 75.23 22.87
C LEU A 818 -6.29 76.22 24.03
N LEU A 819 -5.60 75.86 25.12
CA LEU A 819 -5.39 76.75 26.27
C LEU A 819 -4.47 77.94 25.92
N THR A 820 -3.41 77.72 25.13
CA THR A 820 -2.51 78.78 24.67
C THR A 820 -3.16 79.71 23.65
N ILE A 821 -4.02 79.20 22.77
CA ILE A 821 -4.83 80.03 21.86
C ILE A 821 -5.89 80.83 22.63
N LEU A 822 -6.45 80.29 23.72
CA LEU A 822 -7.40 81.01 24.57
C LEU A 822 -6.72 82.12 25.39
N ILE A 823 -5.51 81.88 25.91
CA ILE A 823 -4.69 82.87 26.62
C ILE A 823 -4.22 83.98 25.65
N ALA A 824 -3.81 83.63 24.43
CA ALA A 824 -3.44 84.61 23.39
C ALA A 824 -4.64 85.47 22.92
N LYS A 825 -5.87 84.93 22.93
CA LYS A 825 -7.09 85.71 22.64
C LYS A 825 -7.56 86.58 23.80
N LEU A 826 -7.16 86.29 25.04
CA LEU A 826 -7.49 87.10 26.23
C LEU A 826 -6.52 88.29 26.42
N ASP A 827 -5.28 88.18 25.95
CA ASP A 827 -4.30 89.29 26.01
C ASP A 827 -4.50 90.35 24.91
N LEU A 828 -5.16 90.01 23.79
CA LEU A 828 -5.48 90.95 22.71
C LEU A 828 -6.69 91.86 22.98
N LYS A 829 -7.24 91.86 24.20
CA LYS A 829 -8.34 92.75 24.62
C LYS A 829 -7.96 93.80 25.69
N LYS A 830 -6.67 94.01 25.95
CA LYS A 830 -6.20 95.06 26.89
C LYS A 830 -5.44 96.24 26.27
N GLU A 831 -5.28 96.28 24.95
CA GLU A 831 -4.92 97.51 24.24
C GLU A 831 -5.78 97.65 22.97
N PHE A 832 -7.05 98.01 23.15
CA PHE A 832 -7.85 98.89 22.29
C PHE A 832 -9.05 99.42 23.08
#